data_AF-A0AAV2HRE3-F1
#
_entry.id   AF-A0AAV2HRE3-F1
#
_cell.length_a   1.000
_cell.length_b   1.000
_cell.length_c   1.000
_cell.angle_alpha   90.00
_cell.angle_beta   90.00
_cell.angle_gamma   90.00
#
_symmetry.space_group_name_H-M   'P 1'
#
loop_
_entity.id
_entity.type
_entity.pdbx_description
1 polymer ?
#
loop_
_entity_poly.entity_id
_entity_poly.type
_entity_poly.pdbx_seq_one_letter_code
_entity_poly.pdbx_strand_id
1 'polypeptide(L)'
;MHGRFKRAIIIIIDALKYEFIDYNVSLQSMINEKIPPYKNKLTTLNHLRKQKPMHTRQYKFIADPPTTTMQRLKGLTTGSLPTFVDAGANFQSYEIMEDSFIDHLIKQKKKIKFFGDDTWLSLFPKRFYKSFEFPSFNVKDLHSLDNEILKHIYSELQVSDWDVIIAHFIGVDHCGHIYGPNHPAMREKLTQMDSVIRNVTNIMRDDTILFIMGDHGMTKTGDHGGDSADEIEAGLFIYSPAQIASRKQDETEDSIVMQMDFVPTLSLLLGLPIPFSNLGMVIPELFSYCPWWNTASNELRQVYHKIKALRLNAHQINLYLTTYQQIASDLPASKLRTLQQQVTRAESEVQGLITTMISQGPTNDALQKLQSLEKLYKKYIREAREMCENVWAKFDLKMIVAGILTVVLGAVQGLYFLVVWNNDEERLPASAKFLLAGSLLHMLYLVVHISLFSDAVPLMAYTLAVVLMLLNVAVMKDNLIKTGSLAEFVTLENVASTVLLASYCCFYFSNSFIVFENAVSLFLVQTLVCIFSFRIVLKNFSGERKENVKTDFMRYSKKSKSNFELIQVIKHPTTLVLVSTLLCCIVLRITSNFFVCREEQGSCENPFLTFPLASMEGASKNQRYILSVFSLASLVYAFRHWLKYFGNLNGTSPAVVCLSFAPPVAGMFICFHWALQGLPEFASESFSAWQLALMAQAVYIILIASMLTLMLFPLLVYMLPAKLGSTLRLPNQADFQQIIPTLYNQLKVRLTESQGGDEEKPPVVYGLGSAYSASVVAMLSIVSLLLALLLNDGIAPSLLLASIALYLCLELYSSATASEELRKGAHIASPCWAGMILLSLLSTLFFYGTGHQATIPSIRFEAAYTGFYGDFNNFILPGFLIWLNTFAGPIFFNLASPLLVFWPLLSSALVGMMVRKTPEQAQRKATWQGDFKLFNNGIHLRKSMFKLCCGIIVIASLKFLSAATAAALHRRHLMVWKIFAPRMVYEGAMFLTVSVCAFMAFLFVLRVDNVLSKFVKNIATKKGN
;
A
#
# COMPACT_ATOMS: atom_id res chain seq x y z
N MET A 1 18.56 9.07 45.00
CA MET A 1 20.01 9.25 44.83
C MET A 1 20.27 10.73 44.62
N HIS A 2 21.37 11.32 45.13
CA HIS A 2 21.63 12.74 44.82
C HIS A 2 22.03 12.86 43.35
N GLY A 3 21.44 13.83 42.64
CA GLY A 3 21.79 14.13 41.26
C GLY A 3 23.24 14.59 41.16
N ARG A 4 23.96 14.08 40.16
CA ARG A 4 25.34 14.44 39.89
C ARG A 4 25.46 15.71 39.07
N PHE A 5 24.53 15.91 38.15
CA PHE A 5 24.47 17.08 37.30
C PHE A 5 23.27 17.93 37.70
N LYS A 6 23.44 19.25 37.64
CA LYS A 6 22.33 20.19 37.84
C LYS A 6 21.55 20.40 36.55
N ARG A 7 22.27 20.32 35.42
CA ARG A 7 21.74 20.61 34.08
C ARG A 7 21.98 19.47 33.09
N ALA A 8 21.11 19.36 32.11
CA ALA A 8 21.29 18.48 30.96
C ALA A 8 20.97 19.18 29.64
N ILE A 9 21.72 18.85 28.60
CA ILE A 9 21.44 19.21 27.22
C ILE A 9 21.19 17.91 26.46
N ILE A 10 20.04 17.82 25.78
CA ILE A 10 19.61 16.67 25.01
C ILE A 10 19.47 17.14 23.57
N ILE A 11 20.36 16.69 22.70
CA ILE A 11 20.32 16.94 21.27
C ILE A 11 19.90 15.65 20.58
N ILE A 12 18.72 15.68 19.98
CA ILE A 12 18.20 14.59 19.15
C ILE A 12 18.42 15.03 17.71
N ILE A 13 19.20 14.26 16.98
CA ILE A 13 19.38 14.42 15.53
C ILE A 13 18.58 13.29 14.91
N ASP A 14 17.45 13.63 14.29
CA ASP A 14 16.52 12.67 13.69
C ASP A 14 17.28 11.83 12.65
N ALA A 15 17.05 10.52 12.69
CA ALA A 15 17.74 9.50 11.89
C ALA A 15 19.29 9.48 12.02
N LEU A 16 19.86 9.91 13.15
CA LEU A 16 21.30 9.80 13.42
C LEU A 16 21.72 8.33 13.62
N LYS A 17 22.05 7.67 12.51
CA LYS A 17 22.57 6.30 12.47
C LYS A 17 23.91 6.17 13.21
N TYR A 18 24.17 5.03 13.86
CA TYR A 18 25.44 4.75 14.55
C TYR A 18 26.65 4.93 13.62
N GLU A 19 26.51 4.51 12.37
CA GLU A 19 27.55 4.65 11.35
C GLU A 19 27.97 6.08 11.04
N PHE A 20 27.16 7.09 11.39
CA PHE A 20 27.47 8.51 11.18
C PHE A 20 28.40 9.05 12.27
N ILE A 21 28.30 8.48 13.49
CA ILE A 21 29.15 8.85 14.63
C ILE A 21 30.40 7.96 14.74
N ASP A 22 30.43 6.83 14.04
CA ASP A 22 31.59 5.94 13.99
C ASP A 22 32.73 6.55 13.16
N TYR A 23 33.92 6.64 13.75
CA TYR A 23 35.09 7.26 13.13
C TYR A 23 36.09 6.20 12.70
N ASN A 24 36.27 6.04 11.39
CA ASN A 24 37.21 5.06 10.85
C ASN A 24 38.51 5.73 10.40
N VAL A 25 39.59 5.47 11.13
CA VAL A 25 40.94 6.01 10.88
C VAL A 25 41.52 5.48 9.55
N SER A 26 41.20 4.24 9.16
CA SER A 26 41.74 3.63 7.92
C SER A 26 41.24 4.29 6.64
N LEU A 27 40.15 5.07 6.70
CA LEU A 27 39.63 5.81 5.56
C LEU A 27 40.46 7.06 5.20
N GLN A 28 41.34 7.53 6.11
CA GLN A 28 42.19 8.70 5.84
C GLN A 28 43.25 8.45 4.75
N SER A 29 43.58 7.19 4.46
CA SER A 29 44.55 6.80 3.43
C SER A 29 43.92 6.40 2.09
N MET A 30 42.58 6.45 1.95
CA MET A 30 41.87 6.10 0.71
C MET A 30 41.57 7.35 -0.15
N ILE A 31 41.47 7.15 -1.47
CA ILE A 31 41.10 8.21 -2.44
C ILE A 31 39.63 8.63 -2.23
N ASN A 32 39.36 9.95 -2.25
CA ASN A 32 38.06 10.57 -1.94
C ASN A 32 36.83 9.99 -2.67
N GLU A 33 36.99 9.41 -3.87
CA GLU A 33 35.86 8.92 -4.69
C GLU A 33 35.20 7.63 -4.16
N LYS A 34 35.83 6.90 -3.23
CA LYS A 34 35.28 5.63 -2.68
C LYS A 34 34.69 5.74 -1.27
N ILE A 35 34.72 6.93 -0.66
CA ILE A 35 34.28 7.13 0.73
C ILE A 35 32.83 7.63 0.73
N PRO A 36 31.89 6.92 1.39
CA PRO A 36 30.50 7.38 1.49
C PRO A 36 30.42 8.80 2.07
N PRO A 37 29.57 9.70 1.53
CA PRO A 37 29.57 11.11 1.94
C PRO A 37 29.36 11.38 3.43
N TYR A 38 28.68 10.48 4.14
CA TYR A 38 28.40 10.58 5.56
C TYR A 38 29.57 10.21 6.49
N LYS A 39 30.59 9.47 6.01
CA LYS A 39 31.67 8.96 6.87
C LYS A 39 32.61 10.07 7.36
N ASN A 40 33.01 9.96 8.63
CA ASN A 40 33.98 10.84 9.30
C ASN A 40 33.61 12.35 9.26
N LYS A 41 32.32 12.70 9.30
CA LYS A 41 31.87 14.11 9.29
C LYS A 41 31.69 14.71 10.68
N LEU A 42 31.36 13.90 11.68
CA LEU A 42 31.24 14.31 13.09
C LEU A 42 32.60 14.24 13.82
N THR A 43 33.57 15.01 13.32
CA THR A 43 34.97 14.97 13.78
C THR A 43 35.16 15.38 15.25
N THR A 44 34.29 16.23 15.76
CA THR A 44 34.34 16.74 17.14
C THR A 44 34.18 15.60 18.16
N LEU A 45 33.35 14.60 17.85
CA LEU A 45 33.12 13.44 18.72
C LEU A 45 34.42 12.63 18.93
N ASN A 46 35.12 12.34 17.84
CA ASN A 46 36.40 11.63 17.87
C ASN A 46 37.49 12.45 18.60
N HIS A 47 37.52 13.76 18.39
CA HIS A 47 38.45 14.65 19.07
C HIS A 47 38.26 14.61 20.60
N LEU A 48 37.01 14.74 21.06
CA LEU A 48 36.66 14.68 22.48
C LEU A 48 37.00 13.32 23.10
N ARG A 49 36.74 12.21 22.38
CA ARG A 49 37.08 10.86 22.86
C ARG A 49 38.58 10.69 23.09
N LYS A 50 39.41 11.20 22.18
CA LYS A 50 40.87 11.10 22.29
C LYS A 50 41.44 12.00 23.39
N GLN A 51 40.96 13.23 23.49
CA GLN A 51 41.48 14.20 24.45
C GLN A 51 40.96 14.00 25.88
N LYS A 52 39.68 13.63 26.02
CA LYS A 52 39.00 13.51 27.31
C LYS A 52 38.26 12.16 27.43
N PRO A 53 38.97 11.01 27.38
CA PRO A 53 38.36 9.67 27.33
C PRO A 53 37.50 9.31 28.56
N MET A 54 37.72 9.96 29.69
CA MET A 54 36.97 9.77 30.94
C MET A 54 35.69 10.61 31.02
N HIS A 55 35.53 11.54 30.08
CA HIS A 55 34.46 12.53 29.98
C HIS A 55 33.47 12.19 28.86
N THR A 56 33.76 11.16 28.07
CA THR A 56 32.97 10.75 26.91
C THR A 56 32.51 9.30 27.00
N ARG A 57 31.36 9.01 26.40
CA ARG A 57 30.92 7.66 26.06
C ARG A 57 30.26 7.64 24.70
N GLN A 58 30.46 6.57 23.95
CA GLN A 58 29.82 6.33 22.65
C GLN A 58 29.21 4.93 22.64
N TYR A 59 27.97 4.82 22.20
CA TYR A 59 27.24 3.56 22.16
C TYR A 59 26.49 3.40 20.84
N LYS A 60 26.33 2.14 20.42
CA LYS A 60 25.28 1.77 19.48
C LYS A 60 23.96 1.79 20.25
N PHE A 61 23.02 2.62 19.82
CA PHE A 61 21.79 2.96 20.54
C PHE A 61 20.61 2.29 19.85
N ILE A 62 20.22 1.12 20.34
CA ILE A 62 19.26 0.26 19.66
C ILE A 62 17.84 0.76 19.92
N ALA A 63 17.16 1.17 18.84
CA ALA A 63 15.76 1.54 18.85
C ALA A 63 14.86 0.29 18.74
N ASP A 64 13.76 0.28 19.49
CA ASP A 64 12.73 -0.75 19.32
C ASP A 64 11.89 -0.46 18.05
N PRO A 65 11.47 -1.47 17.28
CA PRO A 65 10.51 -1.27 16.20
C PRO A 65 9.09 -1.01 16.75
N PRO A 66 8.24 -0.24 16.04
CA PRO A 66 8.53 0.47 14.79
C PRO A 66 9.43 1.70 15.01
N THR A 67 10.36 1.91 14.09
CA THR A 67 11.35 3.00 14.10
C THR A 67 10.79 4.29 13.51
N THR A 68 9.55 4.63 13.86
CA THR A 68 8.90 5.90 13.49
C THR A 68 9.16 6.95 14.58
N THR A 69 9.54 8.17 14.19
CA THR A 69 9.89 9.30 15.09
C THR A 69 9.00 9.41 16.33
N MET A 70 7.67 9.51 16.16
CA MET A 70 6.75 9.67 17.29
C MET A 70 6.83 8.54 18.34
N GLN A 71 6.94 7.29 17.88
CA GLN A 71 7.08 6.13 18.79
C GLN A 71 8.42 6.14 19.51
N ARG A 72 9.47 6.60 18.83
CA ARG A 72 10.81 6.70 19.42
C ARG A 72 10.86 7.83 20.44
N LEU A 73 10.26 8.99 20.16
CA LEU A 73 10.15 10.10 21.13
C LEU A 73 9.38 9.69 22.39
N LYS A 74 8.29 8.92 22.26
CA LYS A 74 7.58 8.33 23.41
C LYS A 74 8.52 7.43 24.22
N GLY A 75 9.19 6.46 23.58
CA GLY A 75 10.14 5.57 24.25
C GLY A 75 11.31 6.30 24.93
N LEU A 76 11.84 7.35 24.29
CA LEU A 76 12.95 8.17 24.80
C LEU A 76 12.57 9.04 26.00
N THR A 77 11.28 9.23 26.28
CA THR A 77 10.80 10.08 27.38
C THR A 77 10.20 9.29 28.54
N THR A 78 9.63 8.11 28.27
CA THR A 78 8.98 7.25 29.27
C THR A 78 9.82 6.02 29.66
N GLY A 79 10.68 5.54 28.75
CA GLY A 79 11.42 4.29 28.91
C GLY A 79 10.52 3.05 28.78
N SER A 80 9.33 3.19 28.21
CA SER A 80 8.37 2.10 27.98
C SER A 80 8.55 1.47 26.59
N LEU A 81 8.08 0.24 26.43
CA LEU A 81 8.00 -0.43 25.12
C LEU A 81 6.84 0.15 24.29
N PRO A 82 6.99 0.27 22.96
CA PRO A 82 5.87 0.60 22.07
C PRO A 82 4.84 -0.55 22.08
N THR A 83 3.55 -0.24 22.23
CA THR A 83 2.49 -1.27 22.12
C THR A 83 1.88 -1.30 20.71
N PHE A 84 1.31 -2.43 20.30
CA PHE A 84 0.71 -2.61 18.97
C PHE A 84 -0.44 -1.61 18.69
N VAL A 85 -1.14 -1.15 19.72
CA VAL A 85 -2.22 -0.14 19.62
C VAL A 85 -1.62 1.25 19.34
N ASP A 86 -0.45 1.55 19.89
CA ASP A 86 0.22 2.85 19.73
C ASP A 86 0.68 3.09 18.27
N ALA A 87 1.09 2.03 17.56
CA ALA A 87 1.53 2.15 16.16
C ALA A 87 0.38 2.48 15.19
N GLY A 88 -0.84 2.04 15.48
CA GLY A 88 -2.05 2.43 14.72
C GLY A 88 -2.47 3.88 14.98
N ALA A 89 -2.12 4.42 16.16
CA ALA A 89 -2.36 5.81 16.53
C ALA A 89 -1.33 6.79 15.93
N ASN A 90 -0.26 6.32 15.26
CA ASN A 90 0.73 7.16 14.57
C ASN A 90 0.17 8.13 13.52
N PHE A 91 -1.07 7.93 13.08
CA PHE A 91 -1.73 8.79 12.10
C PHE A 91 -2.46 9.99 12.73
N GLN A 92 -2.46 10.12 14.06
CA GLN A 92 -3.03 11.25 14.81
C GLN A 92 -2.11 11.54 16.01
N SER A 93 -1.49 12.72 16.08
CA SER A 93 -0.69 13.10 17.24
C SER A 93 -1.58 13.25 18.49
N TYR A 94 -1.35 12.41 19.51
CA TYR A 94 -2.03 12.47 20.80
C TYR A 94 -1.04 12.87 21.90
N GLU A 95 -1.53 13.59 22.91
CA GLU A 95 -0.77 13.93 24.12
C GLU A 95 -0.29 12.65 24.85
N ILE A 96 1.00 12.61 25.22
CA ILE A 96 1.56 11.54 26.05
C ILE A 96 1.09 11.76 27.50
N MET A 97 0.30 10.81 27.99
CA MET A 97 -0.26 10.82 29.34
C MET A 97 0.53 9.93 30.30
N GLU A 98 1.40 9.06 29.78
CA GLU A 98 2.28 8.21 30.58
C GLU A 98 3.31 9.03 31.36
N ASP A 99 3.69 8.54 32.54
CA ASP A 99 4.71 9.16 33.38
C ASP A 99 6.05 9.21 32.63
N SER A 100 6.61 10.42 32.51
CA SER A 100 7.85 10.67 31.77
C SER A 100 8.87 11.44 32.60
N PHE A 101 10.13 11.47 32.16
CA PHE A 101 11.14 12.31 32.83
C PHE A 101 10.79 13.81 32.75
N ILE A 102 10.04 14.23 31.72
CA ILE A 102 9.56 15.60 31.53
C ILE A 102 8.58 15.98 32.66
N ASP A 103 7.65 15.09 32.99
CA ASP A 103 6.71 15.33 34.08
C ASP A 103 7.45 15.39 35.43
N HIS A 104 8.48 14.56 35.64
CA HIS A 104 9.30 14.63 36.86
C HIS A 104 10.11 15.93 36.97
N LEU A 105 10.62 16.47 35.86
CA LEU A 105 11.26 17.78 35.82
C LEU A 105 10.27 18.89 36.24
N ILE A 106 9.05 18.87 35.71
CA ILE A 106 8.01 19.86 36.03
C ILE A 106 7.58 19.75 37.49
N LYS A 107 7.36 18.52 38.00
CA LYS A 107 7.04 18.26 39.42
C LYS A 107 8.11 18.82 40.35
N GLN A 108 9.38 18.82 39.92
CA GLN A 108 10.50 19.42 40.66
C GLN A 108 10.74 20.92 40.36
N LYS A 109 9.81 21.57 39.64
CA LYS A 109 9.90 22.99 39.25
C LYS A 109 11.16 23.33 38.43
N LYS A 110 11.69 22.36 37.68
CA LYS A 110 12.82 22.56 36.78
C LYS A 110 12.35 23.19 35.48
N LYS A 111 13.16 24.10 34.93
CA LYS A 111 12.86 24.83 33.69
C LYS A 111 13.37 24.06 32.48
N ILE A 112 12.45 23.67 31.59
CA ILE A 112 12.77 22.99 30.33
C ILE A 112 12.63 23.98 29.17
N LYS A 113 13.69 24.15 28.39
CA LYS A 113 13.65 24.91 27.13
C LYS A 113 13.70 23.94 25.96
N PHE A 114 12.76 24.07 25.04
CA PHE A 114 12.63 23.21 23.86
C PHE A 114 12.91 23.99 22.57
N PHE A 115 13.62 23.36 21.64
CA PHE A 115 13.90 23.84 20.30
C PHE A 115 13.66 22.68 19.32
N GLY A 116 12.83 22.87 18.31
CA GLY A 116 12.56 21.77 17.38
C GLY A 116 11.21 21.92 16.69
N ASP A 117 10.66 20.79 16.29
CA ASP A 117 9.39 20.76 15.60
C ASP A 117 8.16 20.72 16.52
N ASP A 118 7.00 21.01 15.94
CA ASP A 118 5.70 21.07 16.57
C ASP A 118 5.15 19.71 17.07
N THR A 119 5.73 18.58 16.66
CA THR A 119 5.37 17.26 17.19
C THR A 119 5.55 17.21 18.71
N TRP A 120 6.63 17.79 19.24
CA TRP A 120 6.90 17.79 20.68
C TRP A 120 5.85 18.56 21.49
N LEU A 121 5.29 19.64 20.93
CA LEU A 121 4.25 20.42 21.59
C LEU A 121 2.92 19.70 21.56
N SER A 122 2.68 18.90 20.52
CA SER A 122 1.53 18.01 20.43
C SER A 122 1.62 16.84 21.42
N LEU A 123 2.82 16.27 21.59
CA LEU A 123 3.08 15.19 22.56
C LEU A 123 3.09 15.69 24.01
N PHE A 124 3.65 16.86 24.27
CA PHE A 124 3.85 17.42 25.62
C PHE A 124 3.29 18.85 25.74
N PRO A 125 1.97 19.04 25.54
CA PRO A 125 1.37 20.37 25.58
C PRO A 125 1.59 21.03 26.94
N LYS A 126 1.99 22.31 26.92
CA LYS A 126 2.19 23.17 28.11
C LYS A 126 3.25 22.67 29.11
N ARG A 127 4.12 21.74 28.72
CA ARG A 127 5.18 21.18 29.58
C ARG A 127 6.53 21.90 29.48
N PHE A 128 6.71 22.75 28.47
CA PHE A 128 7.93 23.54 28.28
C PHE A 128 7.81 24.92 28.92
N TYR A 129 8.86 25.34 29.63
CA TYR A 129 8.97 26.70 30.18
C TYR A 129 9.11 27.74 29.07
N LYS A 130 9.81 27.38 27.99
CA LYS A 130 9.96 28.15 26.76
C LYS A 130 10.14 27.18 25.60
N SER A 131 9.44 27.40 24.50
CA SER A 131 9.58 26.63 23.26
C SER A 131 9.91 27.55 22.08
N PHE A 132 10.66 27.00 21.12
CA PHE A 132 10.89 27.58 19.80
C PHE A 132 10.53 26.50 18.78
N GLU A 133 9.24 26.47 18.40
CA GLU A 133 8.64 25.46 17.53
C GLU A 133 8.49 25.91 16.07
N PHE A 134 8.61 24.95 15.15
CA PHE A 134 8.41 25.15 13.72
C PHE A 134 7.71 23.94 13.07
N PRO A 135 6.96 24.11 11.97
CA PRO A 135 6.26 23.00 11.32
C PRO A 135 7.21 21.92 10.77
N SER A 136 6.89 20.65 11.00
CA SER A 136 7.68 19.48 10.55
C SER A 136 7.22 18.84 9.23
N PHE A 137 5.98 19.06 8.79
CA PHE A 137 5.35 18.19 7.78
C PHE A 137 5.93 18.32 6.35
N ASN A 138 6.69 19.38 6.07
CA ASN A 138 7.31 19.56 4.76
C ASN A 138 8.65 18.81 4.67
N VAL A 139 8.59 17.53 4.32
CA VAL A 139 9.78 16.68 4.12
C VAL A 139 10.77 17.19 3.07
N LYS A 140 10.38 18.16 2.23
CA LYS A 140 11.29 18.79 1.25
C LYS A 140 12.14 19.91 1.84
N ASP A 141 11.79 20.41 3.03
CA ASP A 141 12.56 21.44 3.71
C ASP A 141 13.71 20.82 4.50
N LEU A 142 14.93 21.01 4.02
CA LEU A 142 16.12 20.56 4.72
C LEU A 142 16.57 21.53 5.80
N HIS A 143 16.33 22.83 5.67
CA HIS A 143 17.15 23.84 6.31
C HIS A 143 16.40 24.75 7.27
N SER A 144 15.15 25.10 7.00
CA SER A 144 14.51 26.19 7.73
C SER A 144 14.41 25.88 9.22
N LEU A 145 13.89 24.71 9.58
CA LEU A 145 13.76 24.31 10.98
C LEU A 145 15.11 24.28 11.71
N ASP A 146 16.10 23.57 11.15
CA ASP A 146 17.44 23.50 11.74
C ASP A 146 18.03 24.90 11.93
N ASN A 147 17.93 25.76 10.91
CA ASN A 147 18.47 27.13 10.96
C ASN A 147 17.77 27.99 12.02
N GLU A 148 16.47 27.82 12.23
CA GLU A 148 15.76 28.54 13.30
C GLU A 148 16.22 28.08 14.68
N ILE A 149 16.48 26.77 14.90
CA ILE A 149 17.09 26.31 16.15
C ILE A 149 18.44 27.01 16.38
N LEU A 150 19.27 27.11 15.33
CA LEU A 150 20.61 27.72 15.42
C LEU A 150 20.56 29.21 15.80
N LYS A 151 19.53 29.95 15.39
CA LYS A 151 19.37 31.37 15.76
C LYS A 151 19.18 31.58 17.26
N HIS A 152 18.61 30.60 17.96
CA HIS A 152 18.20 30.76 19.35
C HIS A 152 19.03 29.93 20.35
N ILE A 153 19.45 28.71 19.99
CA ILE A 153 20.04 27.75 20.94
C ILE A 153 21.30 28.29 21.62
N TYR A 154 22.19 28.98 20.90
CA TYR A 154 23.46 29.46 21.47
C TYR A 154 23.28 30.62 22.45
N SER A 155 22.39 31.56 22.16
CA SER A 155 22.08 32.65 23.09
C SER A 155 21.43 32.12 24.35
N GLU A 156 20.53 31.15 24.22
CA GLU A 156 19.80 30.57 25.36
C GLU A 156 20.71 29.70 26.25
N LEU A 157 21.73 29.05 25.67
CA LEU A 157 22.76 28.30 26.41
C LEU A 157 23.65 29.20 27.29
N GLN A 158 23.86 30.46 26.91
CA GLN A 158 24.70 31.39 27.68
C GLN A 158 23.98 31.91 28.94
N VAL A 159 22.66 32.01 28.90
CA VAL A 159 21.84 32.44 30.05
C VAL A 159 21.72 31.29 31.07
N SER A 160 21.55 31.59 32.35
CA SER A 160 21.49 30.59 33.43
C SER A 160 20.08 30.10 33.77
N ASP A 161 19.05 30.55 33.06
CA ASP A 161 17.62 30.37 33.36
C ASP A 161 17.02 29.09 32.76
N TRP A 162 17.76 27.98 32.82
CA TRP A 162 17.32 26.66 32.38
C TRP A 162 17.97 25.55 33.22
N ASP A 163 17.24 24.43 33.35
CA ASP A 163 17.74 23.18 33.94
C ASP A 163 17.96 22.13 32.85
N VAL A 164 17.04 22.02 31.88
CA VAL A 164 17.14 21.08 30.77
C VAL A 164 16.89 21.79 29.45
N ILE A 165 17.75 21.56 28.47
CA ILE A 165 17.53 21.95 27.07
C ILE A 165 17.30 20.68 26.25
N ILE A 166 16.25 20.70 25.43
CA ILE A 166 15.95 19.67 24.44
C ILE A 166 15.98 20.35 23.06
N ALA A 167 16.81 19.85 22.16
CA ALA A 167 16.90 20.32 20.78
C ALA A 167 16.67 19.16 19.82
N HIS A 168 15.68 19.25 18.93
CA HIS A 168 15.34 18.22 17.95
C HIS A 168 15.60 18.74 16.53
N PHE A 169 16.61 18.19 15.86
CA PHE A 169 17.00 18.55 14.49
C PHE A 169 16.53 17.48 13.51
N ILE A 170 15.75 17.87 12.50
CA ILE A 170 15.14 16.94 11.53
C ILE A 170 15.84 16.92 10.16
N GLY A 171 16.78 17.84 9.92
CA GLY A 171 17.39 17.98 8.59
C GLY A 171 18.22 16.79 8.12
N VAL A 172 18.69 15.92 9.03
CA VAL A 172 19.36 14.66 8.67
C VAL A 172 18.36 13.64 8.15
N ASP A 173 17.23 13.45 8.82
CA ASP A 173 16.15 12.56 8.37
C ASP A 173 15.55 13.02 7.03
N HIS A 174 15.20 14.31 6.91
CA HIS A 174 14.70 14.86 5.63
C HIS A 174 15.72 14.68 4.49
N CYS A 175 17.03 14.82 4.77
CA CYS A 175 18.05 14.54 3.78
C CYS A 175 18.10 13.05 3.40
N GLY A 176 17.84 12.16 4.35
CA GLY A 176 17.57 10.76 4.12
C GLY A 176 16.42 10.57 3.12
N HIS A 177 15.21 11.02 3.45
CA HIS A 177 14.02 10.83 2.60
C HIS A 177 14.15 11.41 1.18
N ILE A 178 14.74 12.61 1.05
CA ILE A 178 14.84 13.28 -0.26
C ILE A 178 15.93 12.64 -1.13
N TYR A 179 17.11 12.34 -0.55
CA TYR A 179 18.31 12.04 -1.32
C TYR A 179 18.99 10.70 -0.96
N GLY A 180 18.68 10.13 0.19
CA GLY A 180 19.38 9.00 0.80
C GLY A 180 20.71 9.38 1.47
N PRO A 181 21.24 8.54 2.37
CA PRO A 181 22.46 8.81 3.13
C PRO A 181 23.72 8.94 2.28
N ASN A 182 23.73 8.38 1.07
CA ASN A 182 24.89 8.41 0.18
C ASN A 182 24.98 9.69 -0.68
N HIS A 183 24.10 10.67 -0.47
CA HIS A 183 24.13 11.92 -1.22
C HIS A 183 25.08 12.97 -0.60
N PRO A 184 25.72 13.86 -1.38
CA PRO A 184 26.55 14.94 -0.86
C PRO A 184 25.82 15.88 0.12
N ALA A 185 24.50 16.09 0.00
CA ALA A 185 23.73 16.87 0.97
C ALA A 185 23.83 16.30 2.41
N MET A 186 23.93 14.96 2.55
CA MET A 186 24.10 14.32 3.86
C MET A 186 25.43 14.73 4.52
N ARG A 187 26.48 14.92 3.72
CA ARG A 187 27.77 15.44 4.20
C ARG A 187 27.60 16.84 4.79
N GLU A 188 26.89 17.70 4.09
CA GLU A 188 26.67 19.09 4.54
C GLU A 188 25.87 19.13 5.83
N LYS A 189 24.82 18.31 5.92
CA LYS A 189 24.00 18.17 7.14
C LYS A 189 24.78 17.64 8.33
N LEU A 190 25.54 16.56 8.17
CA LEU A 190 26.39 16.07 9.26
C LEU A 190 27.50 17.07 9.65
N THR A 191 28.00 17.87 8.70
CA THR A 191 28.98 18.92 8.99
C THR A 191 28.35 20.10 9.76
N GLN A 192 27.09 20.44 9.45
CA GLN A 192 26.29 21.39 10.23
C GLN A 192 26.15 20.88 11.67
N MET A 193 25.76 19.61 11.84
CA MET A 193 25.62 18.99 13.15
C MET A 193 26.95 18.92 13.93
N ASP A 194 28.09 18.64 13.27
CA ASP A 194 29.41 18.70 13.91
C ASP A 194 29.71 20.11 14.47
N SER A 195 29.33 21.14 13.73
CA SER A 195 29.49 22.54 14.15
C SER A 195 28.60 22.88 15.35
N VAL A 196 27.37 22.36 15.37
CA VAL A 196 26.47 22.47 16.53
C VAL A 196 27.11 21.85 17.77
N ILE A 197 27.56 20.61 17.65
CA ILE A 197 28.18 19.86 18.74
C ILE A 197 29.41 20.60 19.28
N ARG A 198 30.27 21.11 18.39
CA ARG A 198 31.46 21.89 18.78
C ARG A 198 31.09 23.17 19.53
N ASN A 199 30.12 23.93 19.04
CA ASN A 199 29.71 25.17 19.68
C ASN A 199 29.05 24.92 21.04
N VAL A 200 28.18 23.92 21.15
CA VAL A 200 27.54 23.53 22.41
C VAL A 200 28.59 23.10 23.44
N THR A 201 29.51 22.20 23.05
CA THR A 201 30.54 21.69 23.97
C THR A 201 31.51 22.77 24.46
N ASN A 202 31.75 23.83 23.67
CA ASN A 202 32.55 24.99 24.08
C ASN A 202 31.84 25.92 25.09
N ILE A 203 30.50 25.95 25.10
CA ILE A 203 29.69 26.81 25.98
C ILE A 203 29.33 26.09 27.30
N MET A 204 29.34 24.75 27.29
CA MET A 204 28.96 23.92 28.44
C MET A 204 29.77 24.20 29.70
N ARG A 205 29.10 24.08 30.86
CA ARG A 205 29.68 24.20 32.19
C ARG A 205 29.92 22.82 32.82
N ASP A 206 30.78 22.75 33.84
CA ASP A 206 31.12 21.51 34.55
C ASP A 206 29.95 20.85 35.30
N ASP A 207 28.85 21.58 35.53
CA ASP A 207 27.63 21.07 36.16
C ASP A 207 26.61 20.47 35.16
N THR A 208 26.99 20.38 33.88
CA THR A 208 26.11 20.02 32.76
C THR A 208 26.56 18.73 32.08
N ILE A 209 25.61 17.87 31.74
CA ILE A 209 25.83 16.68 30.89
C ILE A 209 25.12 16.86 29.53
N LEU A 210 25.78 16.44 28.46
CA LEU A 210 25.27 16.46 27.09
C LEU A 210 25.02 15.05 26.60
N PHE A 211 23.86 14.85 25.99
CA PHE A 211 23.51 13.67 25.23
C PHE A 211 23.25 14.08 23.78
N ILE A 212 23.89 13.42 22.83
CA ILE A 212 23.65 13.52 21.39
C ILE A 212 23.19 12.15 20.93
N MET A 213 21.98 12.06 20.39
CA MET A 213 21.38 10.76 20.06
C MET A 213 20.56 10.82 18.77
N GLY A 214 20.43 9.67 18.12
CA GLY A 214 19.39 9.41 17.13
C GLY A 214 18.19 8.71 17.76
N ASP A 215 17.02 9.06 17.28
CA ASP A 215 15.75 8.39 17.60
C ASP A 215 15.53 7.14 16.73
N HIS A 216 16.08 7.09 15.52
CA HIS A 216 16.25 5.88 14.72
C HIS A 216 17.49 5.97 13.80
N GLY A 217 17.73 4.92 13.02
CA GLY A 217 18.61 4.92 11.85
C GLY A 217 17.83 5.20 10.56
N MET A 218 18.36 4.78 9.42
CA MET A 218 17.70 4.89 8.12
C MET A 218 18.25 3.83 7.16
N THR A 219 17.41 3.41 6.21
CA THR A 219 17.82 2.50 5.14
C THR A 219 18.72 3.20 4.12
N LYS A 220 19.21 2.46 3.12
CA LYS A 220 20.05 3.02 2.05
C LYS A 220 19.30 4.00 1.13
N THR A 221 17.98 3.92 1.06
CA THR A 221 17.12 4.88 0.36
C THR A 221 16.74 6.07 1.23
N GLY A 222 17.03 6.00 2.54
CA GLY A 222 16.69 7.03 3.52
C GLY A 222 15.33 6.83 4.19
N ASP A 223 14.69 5.69 3.99
CA ASP A 223 13.42 5.33 4.65
C ASP A 223 13.65 4.78 6.07
N HIS A 224 12.60 4.70 6.88
CA HIS A 224 12.59 4.09 8.21
C HIS A 224 11.17 3.63 8.61
N GLY A 225 11.01 3.10 9.83
CA GLY A 225 9.74 2.61 10.39
C GLY A 225 9.68 1.09 10.60
N GLY A 226 10.64 0.35 10.06
CA GLY A 226 10.81 -1.09 10.19
C GLY A 226 11.69 -1.53 11.37
N ASP A 227 12.18 -2.77 11.27
CA ASP A 227 12.98 -3.48 12.27
C ASP A 227 14.36 -3.92 11.74
N SER A 228 14.80 -3.39 10.58
CA SER A 228 16.11 -3.74 10.03
C SER A 228 17.25 -3.15 10.85
N ALA A 229 18.43 -3.78 10.77
CA ALA A 229 19.63 -3.28 11.45
C ALA A 229 19.94 -1.81 11.10
N ASP A 230 19.76 -1.44 9.83
CA ASP A 230 20.00 -0.07 9.38
C ASP A 230 19.05 0.96 10.01
N GLU A 231 17.83 0.54 10.35
CA GLU A 231 16.78 1.38 10.95
C GLU A 231 16.83 1.40 12.48
N ILE A 232 17.23 0.31 13.13
CA ILE A 232 17.27 0.23 14.60
C ILE A 232 18.60 0.72 15.19
N GLU A 233 19.68 0.72 14.41
CA GLU A 233 21.02 1.09 14.88
C GLU A 233 21.26 2.62 14.84
N ALA A 234 20.70 3.33 15.82
CA ALA A 234 20.98 4.74 16.04
C ALA A 234 22.30 4.95 16.81
N GLY A 235 22.81 6.17 16.82
CA GLY A 235 23.98 6.58 17.57
C GLY A 235 23.63 7.22 18.93
N LEU A 236 24.45 6.96 19.96
CA LEU A 236 24.43 7.73 21.21
C LEU A 236 25.86 8.17 21.58
N PHE A 237 26.02 9.47 21.81
CA PHE A 237 27.24 10.06 22.34
C PHE A 237 26.94 10.90 23.57
N ILE A 238 27.75 10.74 24.62
CA ILE A 238 27.57 11.39 25.91
C ILE A 238 28.85 12.14 26.26
N TYR A 239 28.71 13.38 26.73
CA TYR A 239 29.83 14.23 27.11
C TYR A 239 29.52 15.09 28.35
N SER A 240 30.55 15.39 29.15
CA SER A 240 30.51 16.50 30.10
C SER A 240 31.89 17.12 30.25
N PRO A 241 31.99 18.44 30.50
CA PRO A 241 33.25 19.04 30.92
C PRO A 241 33.80 18.42 32.22
N ALA A 242 32.92 17.95 33.11
CA ALA A 242 33.30 17.13 34.26
C ALA A 242 33.50 15.66 33.86
N GLN A 243 34.40 14.95 34.57
CA GLN A 243 34.60 13.51 34.36
C GLN A 243 33.25 12.80 34.51
N ILE A 244 32.94 11.79 33.67
CA ILE A 244 31.66 11.03 33.71
C ILE A 244 31.83 9.57 34.17
N ALA A 245 33.03 9.00 34.01
CA ALA A 245 33.29 7.61 34.36
C ALA A 245 34.70 7.38 34.95
N SER A 246 34.90 6.22 35.59
CA SER A 246 36.15 5.87 36.29
C SER A 246 37.17 5.11 35.45
N ARG A 247 36.81 4.64 34.24
CA ARG A 247 37.74 4.05 33.27
C ARG A 247 37.51 4.61 31.85
N LYS A 248 38.51 4.53 30.98
CA LYS A 248 38.30 4.80 29.54
C LYS A 248 37.44 3.70 28.94
N GLN A 249 36.68 4.01 27.90
CA GLN A 249 35.94 3.00 27.15
C GLN A 249 36.92 2.26 26.23
N ASP A 250 36.90 0.94 26.22
CA ASP A 250 37.76 0.15 25.33
C ASP A 250 37.26 0.23 23.88
N GLU A 251 38.18 0.47 22.94
CA GLU A 251 37.85 0.67 21.52
C GLU A 251 37.41 -0.62 20.82
N THR A 252 37.63 -1.79 21.43
CA THR A 252 37.30 -3.12 20.89
C THR A 252 35.97 -3.68 21.41
N GLU A 253 35.36 -3.06 22.43
CA GLU A 253 34.05 -3.47 22.93
C GLU A 253 32.96 -2.63 22.26
N ASP A 254 32.27 -3.21 21.27
CA ASP A 254 31.02 -2.67 20.75
C ASP A 254 30.02 -2.55 21.91
N SER A 255 29.95 -1.35 22.47
CA SER A 255 29.11 -1.07 23.62
C SER A 255 27.70 -0.76 23.13
N ILE A 256 26.83 -1.76 23.24
CA ILE A 256 25.42 -1.69 22.83
C ILE A 256 24.56 -1.29 24.03
N VAL A 257 23.68 -0.29 23.86
CA VAL A 257 22.68 0.09 24.85
C VAL A 257 21.32 0.28 24.16
N MET A 258 20.22 0.02 24.87
CA MET A 258 18.87 0.19 24.31
C MET A 258 18.41 1.64 24.47
N GLN A 259 17.50 2.10 23.61
CA GLN A 259 16.92 3.44 23.74
C GLN A 259 16.27 3.70 25.08
N MET A 260 15.52 2.73 25.60
CA MET A 260 14.88 2.83 26.90
C MET A 260 15.88 3.00 28.05
N ASP A 261 17.14 2.58 27.90
CA ASP A 261 18.19 2.69 28.93
C ASP A 261 18.56 4.17 29.20
N PHE A 262 18.25 5.08 28.28
CA PHE A 262 18.47 6.51 28.43
C PHE A 262 17.66 7.11 29.59
N VAL A 263 16.37 6.77 29.68
CA VAL A 263 15.42 7.38 30.63
C VAL A 263 15.80 7.18 32.10
N PRO A 264 16.09 5.96 32.59
CA PRO A 264 16.48 5.78 33.99
C PRO A 264 17.86 6.36 34.27
N THR A 265 18.74 6.36 33.26
CA THR A 265 20.08 6.95 33.33
C THR A 265 20.02 8.45 33.54
N LEU A 266 19.31 9.17 32.66
CA LEU A 266 19.12 10.62 32.76
C LEU A 266 18.46 10.99 34.09
N SER A 267 17.41 10.26 34.46
CA SER A 267 16.64 10.51 35.68
C SER A 267 17.55 10.48 36.91
N LEU A 268 18.33 9.40 37.10
CA LEU A 268 19.20 9.30 38.27
C LEU A 268 20.39 10.26 38.23
N LEU A 269 20.93 10.59 37.05
CA LEU A 269 22.02 11.57 36.91
C LEU A 269 21.58 12.99 37.29
N LEU A 270 20.32 13.34 37.06
CA LEU A 270 19.71 14.61 37.47
C LEU A 270 19.05 14.57 38.86
N GLY A 271 19.03 13.41 39.52
CA GLY A 271 18.40 13.25 40.84
C GLY A 271 16.86 13.19 40.80
N LEU A 272 16.30 12.83 39.65
CA LEU A 272 14.87 12.60 39.44
C LEU A 272 14.48 11.16 39.82
N PRO A 273 13.20 10.93 40.19
CA PRO A 273 12.62 9.60 40.17
C PRO A 273 12.70 9.00 38.75
N ILE A 274 12.88 7.68 38.67
CA ILE A 274 12.76 6.95 37.40
C ILE A 274 11.27 6.88 37.07
N PRO A 275 10.85 7.20 35.82
CA PRO A 275 9.46 7.10 35.40
C PRO A 275 8.84 5.73 35.72
N PHE A 276 7.58 5.73 36.15
CA PHE A 276 6.93 4.54 36.71
C PHE A 276 6.90 3.36 35.75
N SER A 277 6.62 3.59 34.46
CA SER A 277 6.50 2.54 33.43
C SER A 277 7.82 2.20 32.72
N ASN A 278 8.95 2.75 33.18
CA ASN A 278 10.25 2.46 32.58
C ASN A 278 10.62 0.98 32.70
N LEU A 279 11.12 0.40 31.61
CA LEU A 279 11.71 -0.93 31.54
C LEU A 279 13.19 -0.93 31.16
N GLY A 280 13.76 0.25 30.88
CA GLY A 280 15.18 0.41 30.58
C GLY A 280 16.08 0.12 31.79
N MET A 281 17.33 -0.22 31.49
CA MET A 281 18.41 -0.38 32.45
C MET A 281 19.24 0.92 32.54
N VAL A 282 19.64 1.34 33.74
CA VAL A 282 20.65 2.41 33.86
C VAL A 282 21.96 2.00 33.17
N ILE A 283 22.60 2.91 32.44
CA ILE A 283 23.94 2.70 31.84
C ILE A 283 24.97 2.69 32.99
N PRO A 284 25.45 1.50 33.43
CA PRO A 284 26.17 1.38 34.71
C PRO A 284 27.50 2.13 34.72
N GLU A 285 28.13 2.30 33.56
CA GLU A 285 29.44 2.94 33.41
C GLU A 285 29.38 4.42 33.85
N LEU A 286 28.25 5.09 33.67
CA LEU A 286 28.04 6.49 34.10
C LEU A 286 27.87 6.64 35.62
N PHE A 287 27.64 5.52 36.31
CA PHE A 287 27.55 5.44 37.77
C PHE A 287 28.80 4.79 38.38
N SER A 288 29.90 4.70 37.63
CA SER A 288 31.20 4.25 38.16
C SER A 288 31.99 5.34 38.88
N TYR A 289 31.63 6.62 38.69
CA TYR A 289 32.32 7.77 39.25
C TYR A 289 31.36 8.66 40.07
N CYS A 290 31.85 9.14 41.22
CA CYS A 290 31.16 10.04 42.12
C CYS A 290 32.18 11.04 42.73
N PRO A 291 32.10 12.35 42.39
CA PRO A 291 33.15 13.30 42.76
C PRO A 291 33.24 13.55 44.26
N TRP A 292 32.11 13.45 44.98
CA TRP A 292 32.06 13.61 46.43
C TRP A 292 32.32 12.31 47.21
N TRP A 293 32.62 11.19 46.53
CA TRP A 293 32.79 9.89 47.18
C TRP A 293 34.02 9.07 46.77
N ASN A 294 35.20 9.71 46.62
CA ASN A 294 36.51 9.09 46.26
C ASN A 294 36.42 7.75 45.50
N THR A 295 35.63 7.71 44.42
CA THR A 295 35.50 6.52 43.58
C THR A 295 36.66 6.45 42.60
N ALA A 296 37.31 7.57 42.28
CA ALA A 296 38.41 7.62 41.33
C ALA A 296 39.52 6.61 41.66
N SER A 297 39.89 6.47 42.94
CA SER A 297 40.97 5.59 43.39
C SER A 297 40.51 4.33 44.13
N ASN A 298 39.20 4.07 44.24
CA ASN A 298 38.67 2.97 45.05
C ASN A 298 37.65 2.14 44.29
N GLU A 299 38.08 0.99 43.77
CA GLU A 299 37.24 0.08 42.97
C GLU A 299 36.00 -0.42 43.71
N LEU A 300 36.11 -0.70 45.01
CA LEU A 300 34.98 -1.14 45.83
C LEU A 300 33.86 -0.07 45.86
N ARG A 301 34.23 1.22 45.99
CA ARG A 301 33.28 2.34 45.92
C ARG A 301 32.71 2.53 44.51
N GLN A 302 33.53 2.32 43.46
CA GLN A 302 33.06 2.38 42.07
C GLN A 302 31.93 1.37 41.84
N VAL A 303 32.18 0.10 42.18
CA VAL A 303 31.21 -0.98 41.97
C VAL A 303 29.97 -0.79 42.85
N TYR A 304 30.14 -0.38 44.11
CA TYR A 304 29.01 -0.10 44.98
C TYR A 304 28.11 1.03 44.44
N HIS A 305 28.68 2.11 43.89
CA HIS A 305 27.89 3.20 43.34
C HIS A 305 27.08 2.75 42.11
N LYS A 306 27.63 1.87 41.25
CA LYS A 306 26.87 1.23 40.17
C LYS A 306 25.69 0.41 40.71
N ILE A 307 25.95 -0.42 41.71
CA ILE A 307 24.92 -1.27 42.33
C ILE A 307 23.81 -0.42 42.94
N LYS A 308 24.14 0.72 43.56
CA LYS A 308 23.14 1.64 44.09
C LYS A 308 22.17 2.14 43.01
N ALA A 309 22.67 2.48 41.82
CA ALA A 309 21.84 2.89 40.70
C ALA A 309 21.00 1.73 40.15
N LEU A 310 21.63 0.56 39.91
CA LEU A 310 20.95 -0.64 39.43
C LEU A 310 19.86 -1.13 40.39
N ARG A 311 20.11 -1.03 41.71
CA ARG A 311 19.14 -1.36 42.75
C ARG A 311 17.90 -0.48 42.69
N LEU A 312 18.07 0.84 42.54
CA LEU A 312 16.94 1.77 42.41
C LEU A 312 16.11 1.50 41.15
N ASN A 313 16.78 1.20 40.04
CA ASN A 313 16.15 0.84 38.79
C ASN A 313 15.40 -0.50 38.88
N ALA A 314 16.00 -1.54 39.46
CA ALA A 314 15.34 -2.82 39.71
C ALA A 314 14.13 -2.67 40.64
N HIS A 315 14.22 -1.81 41.66
CA HIS A 315 13.10 -1.53 42.55
C HIS A 315 11.93 -0.85 41.84
N GLN A 316 12.20 0.14 40.97
CA GLN A 316 11.16 0.78 40.16
C GLN A 316 10.48 -0.23 39.22
N ILE A 317 11.25 -1.06 38.51
CA ILE A 317 10.70 -2.11 37.64
C ILE A 317 9.86 -3.10 38.44
N ASN A 318 10.34 -3.54 39.62
CA ASN A 318 9.59 -4.46 40.46
C ASN A 318 8.26 -3.87 40.93
N LEU A 319 8.26 -2.59 41.31
CA LEU A 319 7.05 -1.87 41.67
C LEU A 319 6.07 -1.84 40.49
N TYR A 320 6.54 -1.45 39.31
CA TYR A 320 5.74 -1.43 38.10
C TYR A 320 5.10 -2.78 37.78
N LEU A 321 5.90 -3.86 37.76
CA LEU A 321 5.39 -5.21 37.48
C LEU A 321 4.39 -5.70 38.51
N THR A 322 4.60 -5.38 39.79
CA THR A 322 3.70 -5.77 40.88
C THR A 322 2.37 -5.03 40.79
N THR A 323 2.39 -3.73 40.47
CA THR A 323 1.18 -2.95 40.27
C THR A 323 0.46 -3.35 38.98
N TYR A 324 1.19 -3.57 37.88
CA TYR A 324 0.62 -4.04 36.62
C TYR A 324 -0.13 -5.36 36.80
N GLN A 325 0.43 -6.31 37.55
CA GLN A 325 -0.22 -7.59 37.85
C GLN A 325 -1.57 -7.45 38.57
N GLN A 326 -1.76 -6.39 39.36
CA GLN A 326 -3.03 -6.15 40.06
C GLN A 326 -4.14 -5.64 39.11
N ILE A 327 -3.74 -5.05 37.99
CA ILE A 327 -4.65 -4.43 37.02
C ILE A 327 -4.88 -5.35 35.82
N ALA A 328 -3.87 -6.10 35.41
CA ALA A 328 -3.86 -6.93 34.21
C ALA A 328 -3.26 -8.32 34.49
N SER A 329 -3.83 -9.37 33.87
CA SER A 329 -3.53 -10.79 34.18
C SER A 329 -2.61 -11.47 33.16
N ASP A 330 -2.03 -10.70 32.26
CA ASP A 330 -1.41 -11.16 31.02
C ASP A 330 0.07 -11.57 31.20
N LEU A 331 0.69 -11.18 32.31
CA LEU A 331 2.06 -11.56 32.70
C LEU A 331 2.09 -13.00 33.28
N PRO A 332 3.01 -13.88 32.84
CA PRO A 332 3.10 -15.25 33.36
C PRO A 332 3.45 -15.29 34.85
N ALA A 333 2.51 -15.77 35.68
CA ALA A 333 2.67 -15.79 37.14
C ALA A 333 3.92 -16.55 37.62
N SER A 334 4.33 -17.62 36.93
CA SER A 334 5.54 -18.38 37.27
C SER A 334 6.82 -17.57 37.05
N LYS A 335 6.96 -16.93 35.88
CA LYS A 335 8.11 -16.05 35.58
C LYS A 335 8.16 -14.87 36.53
N LEU A 336 7.01 -14.25 36.81
CA LEU A 336 6.95 -13.12 37.73
C LEU A 336 7.38 -13.52 39.16
N ARG A 337 6.95 -14.69 39.66
CA ARG A 337 7.44 -15.23 40.94
C ARG A 337 8.95 -15.45 40.92
N THR A 338 9.50 -16.00 39.84
CA THR A 338 10.95 -16.17 39.69
C THR A 338 11.69 -14.83 39.73
N LEU A 339 11.19 -13.81 39.02
CA LEU A 339 11.74 -12.45 39.05
C LEU A 339 11.67 -11.84 40.45
N GLN A 340 10.53 -11.97 41.13
CA GLN A 340 10.35 -11.51 42.51
C GLN A 340 11.32 -12.20 43.48
N GLN A 341 11.56 -13.50 43.32
CA GLN A 341 12.57 -14.23 44.10
C GLN A 341 13.99 -13.73 43.81
N GLN A 342 14.32 -13.46 42.55
CA GLN A 342 15.64 -12.95 42.17
C GLN A 342 15.91 -11.57 42.79
N VAL A 343 14.98 -10.63 42.70
CA VAL A 343 15.17 -9.29 43.28
C VAL A 343 15.18 -9.34 44.81
N THR A 344 14.32 -10.16 45.44
CA THR A 344 14.32 -10.34 46.91
C THR A 344 15.65 -10.91 47.39
N ARG A 345 16.22 -11.87 46.65
CA ARG A 345 17.54 -12.42 46.93
C ARG A 345 18.63 -11.36 46.81
N ALA A 346 18.62 -10.56 45.73
CA ALA A 346 19.57 -9.48 45.53
C ALA A 346 19.54 -8.46 46.68
N GLU A 347 18.34 -8.07 47.12
CA GLU A 347 18.14 -7.17 48.25
C GLU A 347 18.69 -7.73 49.56
N SER A 348 18.42 -9.01 49.84
CA SER A 348 18.94 -9.70 51.03
C SER A 348 20.47 -9.77 51.04
N GLU A 349 21.08 -10.12 49.89
CA GLU A 349 22.54 -10.20 49.74
C GLU A 349 23.21 -8.82 49.89
N VAL A 350 22.64 -7.75 49.31
CA VAL A 350 23.13 -6.37 49.49
C VAL A 350 23.03 -5.94 50.95
N GLN A 351 21.88 -6.18 51.59
CA GLN A 351 21.66 -5.75 52.98
C GLN A 351 22.59 -6.49 53.95
N GLY A 352 22.80 -7.80 53.74
CA GLY A 352 23.75 -8.59 54.50
C GLY A 352 25.18 -8.05 54.35
N LEU A 353 25.60 -7.79 53.11
CA LEU A 353 26.93 -7.25 52.83
C LEU A 353 27.16 -5.88 53.47
N ILE A 354 26.18 -4.97 53.38
CA ILE A 354 26.25 -3.64 54.03
C ILE A 354 26.37 -3.80 55.55
N THR A 355 25.59 -4.69 56.14
CA THR A 355 25.60 -4.92 57.60
C THR A 355 26.97 -5.44 58.08
N THR A 356 27.57 -6.38 57.33
CA THR A 356 28.93 -6.87 57.60
C THR A 356 29.95 -5.75 57.44
N MET A 357 29.87 -4.96 56.37
CA MET A 357 30.80 -3.84 56.13
C MET A 357 30.75 -2.78 57.24
N ILE A 358 29.57 -2.50 57.79
CA ILE A 358 29.38 -1.52 58.88
C ILE A 358 29.92 -2.08 60.20
N SER A 359 29.70 -3.36 60.48
CA SER A 359 30.07 -3.98 61.76
C SER A 359 31.55 -4.39 61.85
N GLN A 360 32.13 -4.89 60.75
CA GLN A 360 33.45 -5.52 60.74
C GLN A 360 34.46 -4.84 59.78
N GLY A 361 34.02 -3.82 59.04
CA GLY A 361 34.81 -3.21 57.97
C GLY A 361 34.75 -4.00 56.65
N PRO A 362 35.41 -3.50 55.57
CA PRO A 362 35.39 -4.16 54.28
C PRO A 362 36.17 -5.48 54.30
N THR A 363 35.50 -6.58 53.97
CA THR A 363 36.08 -7.92 53.88
C THR A 363 36.85 -8.12 52.56
N ASN A 364 37.82 -9.04 52.53
CA ASN A 364 38.63 -9.31 51.34
C ASN A 364 37.81 -9.79 50.12
N ASP A 365 36.65 -10.41 50.35
CA ASP A 365 35.73 -10.91 49.33
C ASP A 365 34.61 -9.91 48.94
N ALA A 366 34.58 -8.73 49.57
CA ALA A 366 33.52 -7.74 49.39
C ALA A 366 33.37 -7.30 47.93
N LEU A 367 34.49 -7.07 47.24
CA LEU A 367 34.48 -6.64 45.83
C LEU A 367 33.85 -7.72 44.93
N GLN A 368 34.21 -8.99 45.16
CA GLN A 368 33.67 -10.12 44.39
C GLN A 368 32.16 -10.29 44.63
N LYS A 369 31.71 -10.13 45.88
CA LYS A 369 30.28 -10.13 46.23
C LYS A 369 29.52 -8.99 45.56
N LEU A 370 30.07 -7.77 45.55
CA LEU A 370 29.48 -6.64 44.83
C LEU A 370 29.40 -6.93 43.32
N GLN A 371 30.46 -7.44 42.70
CA GLN A 371 30.42 -7.80 41.27
C GLN A 371 29.37 -8.89 40.96
N SER A 372 29.15 -9.84 41.87
CA SER A 372 28.06 -10.81 41.76
C SER A 372 26.68 -10.15 41.84
N LEU A 373 26.51 -9.19 42.75
CA LEU A 373 25.27 -8.40 42.89
C LEU A 373 24.99 -7.53 41.66
N GLU A 374 26.02 -6.91 41.08
CA GLU A 374 25.90 -6.18 39.81
C GLU A 374 25.33 -7.09 38.72
N LYS A 375 25.87 -8.31 38.56
CA LYS A 375 25.37 -9.30 37.60
C LYS A 375 23.92 -9.71 37.89
N LEU A 376 23.55 -9.87 39.16
CA LEU A 376 22.21 -10.28 39.57
C LEU A 376 21.15 -9.22 39.25
N TYR A 377 21.41 -7.94 39.54
CA TYR A 377 20.48 -6.85 39.19
C TYR A 377 20.36 -6.68 37.67
N LYS A 378 21.49 -6.72 36.93
CA LYS A 378 21.45 -6.68 35.45
C LYS A 378 20.62 -7.82 34.89
N LYS A 379 20.79 -9.03 35.43
CA LYS A 379 20.02 -10.21 35.03
C LYS A 379 18.53 -10.02 35.29
N TYR A 380 18.14 -9.57 36.48
CA TYR A 380 16.74 -9.31 36.82
C TYR A 380 16.10 -8.30 35.87
N ILE A 381 16.73 -7.14 35.65
CA ILE A 381 16.20 -6.08 34.79
C ILE A 381 16.03 -6.58 33.35
N ARG A 382 17.03 -7.30 32.82
CA ARG A 382 16.97 -7.89 31.47
C ARG A 382 15.85 -8.91 31.36
N GLU A 383 15.75 -9.87 32.28
CA GLU A 383 14.69 -10.90 32.24
C GLU A 383 13.29 -10.31 32.44
N ALA A 384 13.16 -9.25 33.25
CA ALA A 384 11.92 -8.49 33.40
C ALA A 384 11.49 -7.82 32.08
N ARG A 385 12.43 -7.16 31.40
CA ARG A 385 12.19 -6.54 30.10
C ARG A 385 11.85 -7.59 29.04
N GLU A 386 12.64 -8.65 28.90
CA GLU A 386 12.39 -9.76 27.97
C GLU A 386 11.02 -10.41 28.23
N MET A 387 10.60 -10.55 29.49
CA MET A 387 9.25 -11.05 29.81
C MET A 387 8.16 -10.10 29.28
N CYS A 388 8.32 -8.79 29.48
CA CYS A 388 7.36 -7.80 29.01
C CYS A 388 7.32 -7.73 27.49
N GLU A 389 8.47 -7.70 26.81
CA GLU A 389 8.59 -7.77 25.34
C GLU A 389 7.81 -8.99 24.79
N ASN A 390 7.99 -10.16 25.40
CA ASN A 390 7.30 -11.39 25.00
C ASN A 390 5.78 -11.38 25.23
N VAL A 391 5.28 -10.53 26.16
CA VAL A 391 3.85 -10.45 26.50
C VAL A 391 3.14 -9.35 25.72
N TRP A 392 3.77 -8.20 25.57
CA TRP A 392 3.18 -7.05 24.88
C TRP A 392 3.38 -7.10 23.36
N ALA A 393 4.19 -8.06 22.86
CA ALA A 393 4.18 -8.54 21.48
C ALA A 393 3.30 -9.81 21.27
N LYS A 394 2.16 -9.93 21.96
CA LYS A 394 1.25 -11.09 21.80
C LYS A 394 0.24 -10.88 20.67
N PHE A 395 0.06 -11.93 19.88
CA PHE A 395 -1.03 -12.07 18.91
C PHE A 395 -2.20 -12.82 19.55
N ASP A 396 -3.40 -12.25 19.49
CA ASP A 396 -4.62 -12.96 19.90
C ASP A 396 -4.99 -14.00 18.83
N LEU A 397 -4.61 -15.25 19.10
CA LEU A 397 -4.90 -16.39 18.23
C LEU A 397 -6.40 -16.64 18.04
N LYS A 398 -7.22 -16.34 19.06
CA LYS A 398 -8.67 -16.53 18.98
C LYS A 398 -9.24 -15.55 17.95
N MET A 399 -8.92 -14.27 18.10
CA MET A 399 -9.35 -13.22 17.16
C MET A 399 -8.84 -13.47 15.74
N ILE A 400 -7.58 -13.89 15.58
CA ILE A 400 -7.00 -14.21 14.27
C ILE A 400 -7.76 -15.37 13.61
N VAL A 401 -8.01 -16.46 14.33
CA VAL A 401 -8.75 -17.61 13.80
C VAL A 401 -10.20 -17.23 13.48
N ALA A 402 -10.84 -16.39 14.30
CA ALA A 402 -12.20 -15.92 14.05
C ALA A 402 -12.29 -15.07 12.77
N GLY A 403 -11.31 -14.18 12.55
CA GLY A 403 -11.17 -13.40 11.33
C GLY A 403 -10.98 -14.29 10.10
N ILE A 404 -10.05 -15.25 10.15
CA ILE A 404 -9.80 -16.21 9.06
C ILE A 404 -11.07 -17.00 8.74
N LEU A 405 -11.76 -17.56 9.74
CA LEU A 405 -13.01 -18.32 9.53
C LEU A 405 -14.12 -17.46 8.93
N THR A 406 -14.18 -16.18 9.26
CA THR A 406 -15.15 -15.24 8.69
C THR A 406 -14.86 -14.96 7.21
N VAL A 407 -13.58 -14.80 6.84
CA VAL A 407 -13.18 -14.67 5.43
C VAL A 407 -13.46 -15.95 4.66
N VAL A 408 -13.17 -17.13 5.24
CA VAL A 408 -13.49 -18.43 4.64
C VAL A 408 -14.99 -18.58 4.40
N LEU A 409 -15.82 -18.23 5.40
CA LEU A 409 -17.28 -18.25 5.26
C LEU A 409 -17.74 -17.35 4.10
N GLY A 410 -17.20 -16.12 4.01
CA GLY A 410 -17.50 -15.19 2.92
C GLY A 410 -17.09 -15.73 1.54
N ALA A 411 -15.90 -16.31 1.42
CA ALA A 411 -15.41 -16.90 0.18
C ALA A 411 -16.29 -18.09 -0.27
N VAL A 412 -16.65 -18.98 0.67
CA VAL A 412 -17.54 -20.12 0.44
C VAL A 412 -18.95 -19.65 0.05
N GLN A 413 -19.47 -18.61 0.68
CA GLN A 413 -20.75 -18.00 0.33
C GLN A 413 -20.74 -17.40 -1.09
N GLY A 414 -19.64 -16.75 -1.48
CA GLY A 414 -19.46 -16.25 -2.84
C GLY A 414 -19.39 -17.37 -3.88
N LEU A 415 -18.68 -18.46 -3.58
CA LEU A 415 -18.64 -19.67 -4.41
C LEU A 415 -20.02 -20.32 -4.56
N TYR A 416 -20.81 -20.36 -3.48
CA TYR A 416 -22.20 -20.81 -3.53
C TYR A 416 -23.01 -20.00 -4.56
N PHE A 417 -22.92 -18.67 -4.54
CA PHE A 417 -23.64 -17.83 -5.52
C PHE A 417 -23.14 -18.04 -6.96
N LEU A 418 -21.85 -18.27 -7.17
CA LEU A 418 -21.31 -18.56 -8.49
C LEU A 418 -21.86 -19.85 -9.11
N VAL A 419 -22.11 -20.87 -8.28
CA VAL A 419 -22.60 -22.19 -8.70
C VAL A 419 -24.13 -22.22 -8.81
N VAL A 420 -24.83 -21.70 -7.81
CA VAL A 420 -26.29 -21.87 -7.68
C VAL A 420 -27.08 -20.87 -8.51
N TRP A 421 -26.52 -19.70 -8.81
CA TRP A 421 -27.21 -18.62 -9.54
C TRP A 421 -27.48 -18.93 -11.04
N ASN A 422 -27.24 -20.16 -11.49
CA ASN A 422 -27.46 -20.61 -12.86
C ASN A 422 -28.87 -21.18 -13.11
N ASN A 423 -29.68 -21.45 -12.07
CA ASN A 423 -31.02 -22.04 -12.21
C ASN A 423 -32.05 -21.01 -12.75
N ASP A 424 -33.08 -21.48 -13.45
CA ASP A 424 -34.03 -20.66 -14.25
C ASP A 424 -34.94 -19.71 -13.45
N GLU A 425 -34.99 -19.81 -12.12
CA GLU A 425 -35.89 -18.98 -11.31
C GLU A 425 -35.37 -17.54 -11.10
N GLU A 426 -36.26 -16.55 -11.26
CA GLU A 426 -36.00 -15.14 -10.96
C GLU A 426 -35.89 -14.85 -9.45
N ARG A 427 -36.11 -15.85 -8.59
CA ARG A 427 -36.16 -15.71 -7.13
C ARG A 427 -34.93 -16.31 -6.48
N LEU A 428 -34.40 -15.60 -5.47
CA LEU A 428 -33.39 -16.14 -4.55
C LEU A 428 -33.90 -17.44 -3.90
N PRO A 429 -33.17 -18.56 -4.02
CA PRO A 429 -33.52 -19.82 -3.36
C PRO A 429 -33.71 -19.62 -1.85
N ALA A 430 -34.61 -20.38 -1.23
CA ALA A 430 -34.82 -20.33 0.23
C ALA A 430 -33.52 -20.62 1.01
N SER A 431 -32.70 -21.53 0.48
CA SER A 431 -31.36 -21.83 1.01
C SER A 431 -30.43 -20.61 0.97
N ALA A 432 -30.45 -19.83 -0.11
CA ALA A 432 -29.66 -18.60 -0.22
C ALA A 432 -30.08 -17.56 0.83
N LYS A 433 -31.39 -17.37 1.04
CA LYS A 433 -31.93 -16.43 2.04
C LYS A 433 -31.53 -16.84 3.46
N PHE A 434 -31.65 -18.13 3.78
CA PHE A 434 -31.26 -18.68 5.08
C PHE A 434 -29.76 -18.48 5.36
N LEU A 435 -28.90 -18.82 4.40
CA LEU A 435 -27.45 -18.69 4.53
C LEU A 435 -27.01 -17.23 4.66
N LEU A 436 -27.63 -16.32 3.90
CA LEU A 436 -27.41 -14.87 4.03
C LEU A 436 -27.82 -14.36 5.42
N ALA A 437 -29.01 -14.72 5.89
CA ALA A 437 -29.50 -14.33 7.22
C ALA A 437 -28.56 -14.84 8.33
N GLY A 438 -28.11 -16.10 8.23
CA GLY A 438 -27.13 -16.67 9.15
C GLY A 438 -25.78 -15.96 9.12
N SER A 439 -25.28 -15.59 7.94
CA SER A 439 -24.01 -14.85 7.79
C SER A 439 -24.10 -13.43 8.36
N LEU A 440 -25.24 -12.75 8.17
CA LEU A 440 -25.50 -11.45 8.78
C LEU A 440 -25.59 -11.53 10.30
N LEU A 441 -26.22 -12.57 10.82
CA LEU A 441 -26.28 -12.81 12.27
C LEU A 441 -24.89 -13.09 12.84
N HIS A 442 -24.05 -13.87 12.15
CA HIS A 442 -22.65 -14.11 12.53
C HIS A 442 -21.83 -12.81 12.58
N MET A 443 -21.98 -11.96 11.56
CA MET A 443 -21.31 -10.66 11.53
C MET A 443 -21.78 -9.74 12.66
N LEU A 444 -23.09 -9.63 12.88
CA LEU A 444 -23.66 -8.84 13.97
C LEU A 444 -23.15 -9.35 15.32
N TYR A 445 -23.13 -10.67 15.51
CA TYR A 445 -22.62 -11.30 16.72
C TYR A 445 -21.16 -10.94 16.96
N LEU A 446 -20.29 -11.06 15.95
CA LEU A 446 -18.88 -10.68 16.06
C LEU A 446 -18.70 -9.20 16.40
N VAL A 447 -19.42 -8.29 15.72
CA VAL A 447 -19.32 -6.85 15.99
C VAL A 447 -19.75 -6.52 17.41
N VAL A 448 -20.92 -7.02 17.83
CA VAL A 448 -21.43 -6.82 19.19
C VAL A 448 -20.47 -7.41 20.21
N HIS A 449 -19.93 -8.60 19.94
CA HIS A 449 -19.06 -9.26 20.89
C HIS A 449 -17.71 -8.54 21.04
N ILE A 450 -17.06 -8.17 19.94
CA ILE A 450 -15.82 -7.39 19.94
C ILE A 450 -16.03 -6.03 20.64
N SER A 451 -17.19 -5.40 20.44
CA SER A 451 -17.49 -4.08 21.01
C SER A 451 -17.81 -4.12 22.51
N LEU A 452 -18.36 -5.22 23.01
CA LEU A 452 -18.85 -5.33 24.40
C LEU A 452 -17.98 -6.21 25.31
N PHE A 453 -17.20 -7.14 24.73
CA PHE A 453 -16.44 -8.15 25.47
C PHE A 453 -15.04 -8.26 24.86
N SER A 454 -14.10 -7.46 25.35
CA SER A 454 -12.75 -7.31 24.78
C SER A 454 -11.89 -8.59 24.83
N ASP A 455 -12.20 -9.53 25.74
CA ASP A 455 -11.24 -10.56 26.17
C ASP A 455 -11.57 -11.99 25.72
N ALA A 456 -12.66 -12.20 24.99
CA ALA A 456 -13.03 -13.52 24.48
C ALA A 456 -13.61 -13.43 23.07
N VAL A 457 -13.26 -14.38 22.19
CA VAL A 457 -14.17 -14.75 21.10
C VAL A 457 -14.95 -15.96 21.59
N PRO A 458 -16.28 -15.96 21.58
CA PRO A 458 -17.06 -17.05 22.16
C PRO A 458 -16.94 -18.24 21.24
N LEU A 459 -16.88 -19.43 21.83
CA LEU A 459 -16.95 -20.69 21.10
C LEU A 459 -18.10 -20.70 20.06
N MET A 460 -19.19 -19.99 20.37
CA MET A 460 -20.35 -19.79 19.52
C MET A 460 -20.06 -19.12 18.16
N ALA A 461 -19.12 -18.16 18.08
CA ALA A 461 -18.75 -17.55 16.79
C ALA A 461 -18.05 -18.57 15.89
N TYR A 462 -17.18 -19.41 16.46
CA TYR A 462 -16.50 -20.46 15.70
C TYR A 462 -17.46 -21.53 15.22
N THR A 463 -18.33 -22.02 16.11
CA THR A 463 -19.29 -23.06 15.77
C THR A 463 -20.27 -22.55 14.71
N LEU A 464 -20.77 -21.32 14.83
CA LEU A 464 -21.67 -20.73 13.84
C LEU A 464 -20.99 -20.59 12.48
N ALA A 465 -19.76 -20.06 12.41
CA ALA A 465 -19.01 -19.94 11.16
C ALA A 465 -18.81 -21.30 10.47
N VAL A 466 -18.40 -22.32 11.23
CA VAL A 466 -18.17 -23.68 10.71
C VAL A 466 -19.48 -24.32 10.24
N VAL A 467 -20.57 -24.20 11.00
CA VAL A 467 -21.89 -24.74 10.63
C VAL A 467 -22.38 -24.09 9.33
N LEU A 468 -22.32 -22.76 9.23
CA LEU A 468 -22.72 -22.04 8.02
C LEU A 468 -21.86 -22.43 6.81
N MET A 469 -20.55 -22.64 7.00
CA MET A 469 -19.66 -23.10 5.96
C MET A 469 -20.02 -24.51 5.47
N LEU A 470 -20.25 -25.46 6.39
CA LEU A 470 -20.62 -26.83 6.04
C LEU A 470 -21.98 -26.89 5.32
N LEU A 471 -22.94 -26.08 5.77
CA LEU A 471 -24.25 -25.97 5.10
C LEU A 471 -24.11 -25.41 3.68
N ASN A 472 -23.29 -24.37 3.47
CA ASN A 472 -23.00 -23.85 2.14
C ASN A 472 -22.43 -24.95 1.21
N VAL A 473 -21.44 -25.70 1.70
CA VAL A 473 -20.80 -26.78 0.92
C VAL A 473 -21.78 -27.91 0.60
N ALA A 474 -22.60 -28.32 1.57
CA ALA A 474 -23.60 -29.37 1.37
C ALA A 474 -24.63 -28.99 0.28
N VAL A 475 -25.17 -27.77 0.36
CA VAL A 475 -26.15 -27.28 -0.63
C VAL A 475 -25.49 -27.10 -2.00
N MET A 476 -24.25 -26.62 -2.05
CA MET A 476 -23.50 -26.49 -3.30
C MET A 476 -23.26 -27.84 -3.97
N LYS A 477 -22.84 -28.86 -3.20
CA LYS A 477 -22.66 -30.24 -3.68
C LYS A 477 -23.93 -30.78 -4.33
N ASP A 478 -25.07 -30.63 -3.66
CA ASP A 478 -26.36 -31.10 -4.17
C ASP A 478 -26.74 -30.41 -5.49
N ASN A 479 -26.49 -29.10 -5.61
CA ASN A 479 -26.75 -28.35 -6.84
C ASN A 479 -25.79 -28.73 -7.98
N LEU A 480 -24.50 -28.95 -7.70
CA LEU A 480 -23.52 -29.39 -8.69
C LEU A 480 -23.89 -30.75 -9.29
N ILE A 481 -24.35 -31.68 -8.45
CA ILE A 481 -24.78 -33.01 -8.88
C ILE A 481 -26.05 -32.90 -9.74
N LYS A 482 -27.03 -32.09 -9.32
CA LYS A 482 -28.31 -31.93 -10.04
C LYS A 482 -28.18 -31.24 -11.40
N THR A 483 -27.29 -30.26 -11.52
CA THR A 483 -27.16 -29.41 -12.72
C THR A 483 -26.12 -29.91 -13.73
N GLY A 484 -25.26 -30.87 -13.36
CA GLY A 484 -24.14 -31.31 -14.20
C GLY A 484 -23.10 -30.20 -14.47
N SER A 485 -23.17 -29.07 -13.75
CA SER A 485 -22.36 -27.86 -14.00
C SER A 485 -20.85 -28.10 -13.89
N LEU A 486 -20.42 -29.15 -13.17
CA LEU A 486 -19.01 -29.50 -13.06
C LEU A 486 -18.41 -29.88 -14.43
N ALA A 487 -19.14 -30.64 -15.25
CA ALA A 487 -18.68 -31.04 -16.58
C ALA A 487 -18.55 -29.84 -17.53
N GLU A 488 -19.40 -28.82 -17.36
CA GLU A 488 -19.31 -27.56 -18.12
C GLU A 488 -18.14 -26.67 -17.65
N PHE A 489 -17.75 -26.78 -16.38
CA PHE A 489 -16.63 -26.02 -15.82
C PHE A 489 -15.26 -26.59 -16.23
N VAL A 490 -15.14 -27.92 -16.42
CA VAL A 490 -13.89 -28.62 -16.78
C VAL A 490 -13.50 -28.34 -18.24
N THR A 491 -13.02 -27.13 -18.49
CA THR A 491 -12.34 -26.72 -19.73
C THR A 491 -10.85 -26.51 -19.44
N LEU A 492 -9.99 -26.69 -20.45
CA LEU A 492 -8.53 -26.50 -20.31
C LEU A 492 -8.20 -25.13 -19.69
N GLU A 493 -8.89 -24.07 -20.12
CA GLU A 493 -8.67 -22.70 -19.63
C GLU A 493 -9.10 -22.53 -18.18
N ASN A 494 -10.26 -23.04 -17.79
CA ASN A 494 -10.75 -22.94 -16.41
C ASN A 494 -9.89 -23.76 -15.44
N VAL A 495 -9.48 -24.97 -15.84
CA VAL A 495 -8.59 -25.80 -15.01
C VAL A 495 -7.24 -25.14 -14.87
N ALA A 496 -6.62 -24.71 -15.99
CA ALA A 496 -5.31 -24.07 -15.93
C ALA A 496 -5.33 -22.76 -15.14
N SER A 497 -6.32 -21.89 -15.38
CA SER A 497 -6.46 -20.64 -14.61
C SER A 497 -6.69 -20.88 -13.12
N THR A 498 -7.48 -21.90 -12.74
CA THR A 498 -7.68 -22.29 -11.33
C THR A 498 -6.38 -22.79 -10.70
N VAL A 499 -5.59 -23.59 -11.42
CA VAL A 499 -4.27 -24.04 -10.96
C VAL A 499 -3.34 -22.85 -10.76
N LEU A 500 -3.27 -21.91 -11.71
CA LEU A 500 -2.43 -20.72 -11.58
C LEU A 500 -2.84 -19.83 -10.39
N LEU A 501 -4.15 -19.64 -10.17
CA LEU A 501 -4.65 -18.90 -9.00
C LEU A 501 -4.30 -19.63 -7.70
N ALA A 502 -4.51 -20.94 -7.64
CA ALA A 502 -4.18 -21.74 -6.46
C ALA A 502 -2.67 -21.70 -6.17
N SER A 503 -1.81 -21.81 -7.19
CA SER A 503 -0.36 -21.66 -7.05
C SER A 503 0.02 -20.28 -6.51
N TYR A 504 -0.53 -19.22 -7.09
CA TYR A 504 -0.30 -17.85 -6.62
C TYR A 504 -0.71 -17.68 -5.14
N CYS A 505 -1.87 -18.22 -4.75
CA CYS A 505 -2.32 -18.22 -3.37
C CYS A 505 -1.40 -19.01 -2.42
N CYS A 506 -0.92 -20.19 -2.83
CA CYS A 506 0.00 -21.00 -2.05
C CYS A 506 1.39 -20.36 -1.91
N PHE A 507 1.82 -19.53 -2.86
CA PHE A 507 3.13 -18.90 -2.80
C PHE A 507 3.20 -17.73 -1.80
N TYR A 508 2.07 -17.18 -1.33
CA TYR A 508 2.06 -16.17 -0.26
C TYR A 508 2.74 -16.63 1.03
N PHE A 509 2.88 -17.94 1.26
CA PHE A 509 3.59 -18.49 2.40
C PHE A 509 5.13 -18.41 2.27
N SER A 510 5.64 -17.95 1.12
CA SER A 510 7.06 -17.77 0.86
C SER A 510 7.45 -16.29 0.89
N ASN A 511 8.48 -15.95 1.65
CA ASN A 511 9.07 -14.62 1.67
C ASN A 511 9.65 -14.23 0.30
N SER A 512 10.33 -15.14 -0.39
CA SER A 512 10.92 -14.87 -1.71
C SER A 512 9.85 -14.59 -2.76
N PHE A 513 8.70 -15.27 -2.69
CA PHE A 513 7.57 -14.95 -3.57
C PHE A 513 7.05 -13.53 -3.34
N ILE A 514 6.80 -13.11 -2.10
CA ILE A 514 6.30 -11.75 -1.81
C ILE A 514 7.30 -10.69 -2.28
N VAL A 515 8.61 -10.97 -2.14
CA VAL A 515 9.68 -10.07 -2.61
C VAL A 515 9.70 -9.96 -4.14
N PHE A 516 9.43 -11.03 -4.89
CA PHE A 516 9.45 -11.07 -6.37
C PHE A 516 8.06 -11.19 -7.00
N GLU A 517 7.01 -10.77 -6.29
CA GLU A 517 5.62 -10.99 -6.70
C GLU A 517 5.30 -10.30 -8.03
N ASN A 518 5.92 -9.15 -8.30
CA ASN A 518 5.80 -8.42 -9.55
C ASN A 518 6.23 -9.28 -10.76
N ALA A 519 7.40 -9.92 -10.69
CA ALA A 519 7.94 -10.79 -11.74
C ALA A 519 7.10 -12.07 -11.90
N VAL A 520 6.65 -12.66 -10.79
CA VAL A 520 5.80 -13.85 -10.84
C VAL A 520 4.42 -13.52 -11.42
N SER A 521 3.82 -12.40 -11.04
CA SER A 521 2.54 -11.93 -11.60
C SER A 521 2.63 -11.73 -13.10
N LEU A 522 3.73 -11.13 -13.59
CA LEU A 522 3.98 -10.96 -15.02
C LEU A 522 4.02 -12.32 -15.75
N PHE A 523 4.78 -13.29 -15.19
CA PHE A 523 4.88 -14.63 -15.74
C PHE A 523 3.52 -15.35 -15.79
N LEU A 524 2.72 -15.25 -14.74
CA LEU A 524 1.40 -15.89 -14.67
C LEU A 524 0.41 -15.31 -15.69
N VAL A 525 0.39 -13.98 -15.86
CA VAL A 525 -0.44 -13.33 -16.90
C VAL A 525 -0.02 -13.79 -18.30
N GLN A 526 1.28 -13.77 -18.61
CA GLN A 526 1.79 -14.22 -19.90
C GLN A 526 1.45 -15.68 -20.17
N THR A 527 1.59 -16.55 -19.17
CA THR A 527 1.24 -17.96 -19.25
C THR A 527 -0.24 -18.14 -19.61
N LEU A 528 -1.14 -17.42 -18.94
CA LEU A 528 -2.57 -17.52 -19.20
C LEU A 528 -2.94 -16.99 -20.59
N VAL A 529 -2.35 -15.87 -21.03
CA VAL A 529 -2.50 -15.32 -22.39
C VAL A 529 -2.05 -16.34 -23.45
N CYS A 530 -0.92 -17.01 -23.24
CA CYS A 530 -0.44 -18.08 -24.12
C CYS A 530 -1.40 -19.27 -24.16
N ILE A 531 -2.03 -19.66 -23.05
CA ILE A 531 -3.01 -20.75 -22.99
C ILE A 531 -4.26 -20.41 -23.82
N PHE A 532 -4.82 -19.21 -23.68
CA PHE A 532 -5.93 -18.74 -24.52
C PHE A 532 -5.55 -18.80 -26.00
N SER A 533 -4.35 -18.31 -26.33
CA SER A 533 -3.83 -18.30 -27.70
C SER A 533 -3.68 -19.70 -28.26
N PHE A 534 -3.11 -20.63 -27.49
CA PHE A 534 -2.95 -22.03 -27.87
C PHE A 534 -4.29 -22.71 -28.16
N ARG A 535 -5.33 -22.44 -27.35
CA ARG A 535 -6.68 -22.97 -27.61
C ARG A 535 -7.23 -22.47 -28.95
N ILE A 536 -7.08 -21.19 -29.26
CA ILE A 536 -7.54 -20.60 -30.53
C ILE A 536 -6.80 -21.26 -31.71
N VAL A 537 -5.48 -21.42 -31.59
CA VAL A 537 -4.64 -22.07 -32.61
C VAL A 537 -5.07 -23.53 -32.85
N LEU A 538 -5.24 -24.32 -31.79
CA LEU A 538 -5.72 -25.72 -31.89
C LEU A 538 -7.08 -25.81 -32.58
N LYS A 539 -8.00 -24.90 -32.26
CA LYS A 539 -9.31 -24.83 -32.91
C LYS A 539 -9.19 -24.55 -34.41
N ASN A 540 -8.37 -23.56 -34.80
CA ASN A 540 -8.14 -23.22 -36.20
C ASN A 540 -7.56 -24.40 -37.01
N PHE A 541 -6.59 -25.14 -36.45
CA PHE A 541 -6.03 -26.35 -37.07
C PHE A 541 -7.03 -27.52 -37.14
N SER A 542 -7.87 -27.70 -36.11
CA SER A 542 -8.91 -28.75 -36.14
C SER A 542 -9.98 -28.47 -37.21
N GLY A 543 -10.26 -27.19 -37.50
CA GLY A 543 -11.14 -26.76 -38.58
C GLY A 543 -10.58 -27.08 -39.96
N GLU A 544 -9.28 -26.83 -40.18
CA GLU A 544 -8.57 -27.21 -41.41
C GLU A 544 -8.70 -28.69 -41.74
N ARG A 545 -8.53 -29.57 -40.74
CA ARG A 545 -8.62 -31.02 -40.95
C ARG A 545 -10.02 -31.47 -41.38
N LYS A 546 -11.09 -30.79 -40.93
CA LYS A 546 -12.47 -31.09 -41.30
C LYS A 546 -12.86 -30.54 -42.68
N GLU A 547 -12.36 -29.36 -43.05
CA GLU A 547 -12.57 -28.80 -44.39
C GLU A 547 -11.76 -29.55 -45.44
N ASN A 548 -10.48 -29.85 -45.20
CA ASN A 548 -9.64 -30.61 -46.14
C ASN A 548 -10.22 -32.00 -46.42
N VAL A 549 -10.81 -32.69 -45.44
CA VAL A 549 -11.50 -33.98 -45.69
C VAL A 549 -12.75 -33.82 -46.57
N LYS A 550 -13.50 -32.71 -46.44
CA LYS A 550 -14.67 -32.41 -47.29
C LYS A 550 -14.26 -31.92 -48.69
N THR A 551 -13.17 -31.16 -48.81
CA THR A 551 -12.69 -30.62 -50.08
C THR A 551 -11.82 -31.63 -50.83
N ASP A 552 -11.05 -32.50 -50.18
CA ASP A 552 -10.26 -33.54 -50.86
C ASP A 552 -11.15 -34.59 -51.54
N PHE A 553 -12.36 -34.83 -51.02
CA PHE A 553 -13.38 -35.63 -51.71
C PHE A 553 -13.95 -34.94 -52.97
N MET A 554 -13.94 -33.60 -53.03
CA MET A 554 -14.46 -32.82 -54.16
C MET A 554 -13.36 -32.28 -55.10
N ARG A 555 -12.08 -32.32 -54.72
CA ARG A 555 -10.98 -31.58 -55.38
C ARG A 555 -9.89 -32.48 -55.96
N TYR A 556 -10.17 -33.77 -56.13
CA TYR A 556 -9.39 -34.63 -57.03
C TYR A 556 -9.49 -34.21 -58.52
N SER A 557 -10.24 -33.14 -58.82
CA SER A 557 -10.23 -32.45 -60.11
C SER A 557 -9.63 -31.05 -59.96
N LYS A 558 -8.58 -30.81 -60.75
CA LYS A 558 -7.84 -29.55 -60.98
C LYS A 558 -6.74 -29.18 -59.97
N LYS A 559 -5.52 -29.63 -60.33
CA LYS A 559 -4.25 -28.95 -60.02
C LYS A 559 -4.26 -27.51 -60.54
N SER A 560 -3.78 -26.58 -59.73
CA SER A 560 -3.05 -25.41 -60.21
C SER A 560 -2.00 -24.99 -59.19
N LYS A 561 -0.81 -24.67 -59.72
CA LYS A 561 0.32 -24.05 -59.02
C LYS A 561 -0.09 -22.67 -58.51
N SER A 562 0.42 -22.26 -57.35
CA SER A 562 0.35 -20.87 -56.90
C SER A 562 1.65 -20.47 -56.21
N ASN A 563 2.13 -19.28 -56.58
CA ASN A 563 3.29 -18.61 -56.02
C ASN A 563 3.10 -18.28 -54.54
N PHE A 564 4.19 -18.27 -53.77
CA PHE A 564 4.21 -17.99 -52.35
C PHE A 564 4.06 -16.48 -52.11
N GLU A 565 2.85 -16.03 -51.75
CA GLU A 565 2.57 -14.62 -51.42
C GLU A 565 2.63 -14.41 -49.90
N LEU A 566 3.67 -13.70 -49.42
CA LEU A 566 3.88 -13.34 -48.02
C LEU A 566 2.65 -12.69 -47.34
N ILE A 567 1.84 -11.96 -48.13
CA ILE A 567 0.61 -11.30 -47.67
C ILE A 567 -0.47 -12.32 -47.24
N GLN A 568 -0.53 -13.49 -47.87
CA GLN A 568 -1.47 -14.55 -47.50
C GLN A 568 -1.08 -15.22 -46.17
N VAL A 569 0.22 -15.30 -45.87
CA VAL A 569 0.74 -15.84 -44.60
C VAL A 569 0.46 -14.88 -43.44
N ILE A 570 0.61 -13.56 -43.64
CA ILE A 570 0.36 -12.54 -42.62
C ILE A 570 -1.13 -12.41 -42.30
N LYS A 571 -2.01 -12.57 -43.30
CA LYS A 571 -3.47 -12.54 -43.11
C LYS A 571 -4.04 -13.85 -42.57
N HIS A 572 -3.21 -14.88 -42.36
CA HIS A 572 -3.69 -16.16 -41.84
C HIS A 572 -4.17 -16.00 -40.38
N PRO A 573 -5.36 -16.50 -40.01
CA PRO A 573 -5.94 -16.34 -38.67
C PRO A 573 -5.01 -16.77 -37.54
N THR A 574 -4.28 -17.88 -37.72
CA THR A 574 -3.30 -18.37 -36.74
C THR A 574 -2.12 -17.41 -36.57
N THR A 575 -1.63 -16.81 -37.66
CA THR A 575 -0.53 -15.82 -37.61
C THR A 575 -0.96 -14.57 -36.85
N LEU A 576 -2.18 -14.08 -37.09
CA LEU A 576 -2.74 -12.92 -36.40
C LEU A 576 -2.92 -13.15 -34.89
N VAL A 577 -3.33 -14.36 -34.48
CA VAL A 577 -3.39 -14.74 -33.07
C VAL A 577 -1.99 -14.66 -32.47
N LEU A 578 -0.99 -15.32 -33.08
CA LEU A 578 0.39 -15.33 -32.57
C LEU A 578 1.00 -13.91 -32.49
N VAL A 579 0.74 -13.06 -33.49
CA VAL A 579 1.18 -11.65 -33.47
C VAL A 579 0.51 -10.87 -32.34
N SER A 580 -0.79 -11.06 -32.13
CA SER A 580 -1.54 -10.40 -31.05
C SER A 580 -1.06 -10.87 -29.66
N THR A 581 -0.78 -12.17 -29.51
CA THR A 581 -0.17 -12.75 -28.30
C THR A 581 1.22 -12.17 -28.04
N LEU A 582 2.07 -12.11 -29.08
CA LEU A 582 3.41 -11.55 -28.97
C LEU A 582 3.37 -10.07 -28.58
N LEU A 583 2.49 -9.28 -29.22
CA LEU A 583 2.29 -7.87 -28.91
C LEU A 583 1.82 -7.70 -27.46
N CYS A 584 0.87 -8.52 -27.00
CA CYS A 584 0.41 -8.51 -25.62
C CYS A 584 1.56 -8.82 -24.65
N CYS A 585 2.35 -9.86 -24.91
CA CYS A 585 3.52 -10.19 -24.10
C CYS A 585 4.57 -9.08 -24.08
N ILE A 586 4.81 -8.40 -25.22
CA ILE A 586 5.73 -7.25 -25.31
C ILE A 586 5.21 -6.10 -24.44
N VAL A 587 3.93 -5.74 -24.56
CA VAL A 587 3.31 -4.67 -23.75
C VAL A 587 3.45 -4.99 -22.26
N LEU A 588 3.13 -6.23 -21.86
CA LEU A 588 3.27 -6.68 -20.47
C LEU A 588 4.73 -6.66 -19.98
N ARG A 589 5.72 -6.95 -20.85
CA ARG A 589 7.14 -6.81 -20.49
C ARG A 589 7.58 -5.36 -20.39
N ILE A 590 7.10 -4.47 -21.26
CA ILE A 590 7.42 -3.03 -21.17
C ILE A 590 6.93 -2.46 -19.83
N THR A 591 5.81 -2.97 -19.29
CA THR A 591 5.31 -2.60 -17.95
C THR A 591 6.32 -2.87 -16.83
N SER A 592 7.28 -3.79 -16.98
CA SER A 592 8.28 -4.04 -15.93
C SER A 592 9.24 -2.86 -15.72
N ASN A 593 9.34 -1.93 -16.68
CA ASN A 593 10.11 -0.68 -16.52
C ASN A 593 9.47 0.29 -15.51
N PHE A 594 8.28 -0.01 -14.99
CA PHE A 594 7.60 0.78 -13.96
C PHE A 594 7.62 0.10 -12.58
N PHE A 595 8.24 -1.08 -12.47
CA PHE A 595 8.34 -1.77 -11.20
C PHE A 595 9.37 -1.08 -10.30
N VAL A 596 8.91 -0.62 -9.14
CA VAL A 596 9.78 -0.10 -8.08
C VAL A 596 10.45 -1.28 -7.39
N CYS A 597 11.74 -1.17 -7.11
CA CYS A 597 12.51 -2.19 -6.41
C CYS A 597 12.10 -2.27 -4.94
N ARG A 598 12.09 -3.50 -4.40
CA ARG A 598 12.08 -3.69 -2.95
C ARG A 598 13.51 -3.79 -2.42
N GLU A 599 13.71 -3.33 -1.19
CA GLU A 599 15.02 -3.37 -0.53
C GLU A 599 15.59 -4.79 -0.44
N GLU A 600 14.74 -5.81 -0.25
CA GLU A 600 15.19 -7.20 -0.10
C GLU A 600 15.77 -7.79 -1.39
N GLN A 601 15.62 -7.11 -2.54
CA GLN A 601 16.10 -7.58 -3.84
C GLN A 601 17.60 -7.31 -4.06
N GLY A 602 18.23 -6.49 -3.20
CA GLY A 602 19.68 -6.28 -3.10
C GLY A 602 20.37 -5.58 -4.30
N SER A 603 20.20 -6.13 -5.51
CA SER A 603 20.82 -5.70 -6.77
C SER A 603 19.86 -4.96 -7.71
N CYS A 604 18.69 -4.56 -7.22
CA CYS A 604 17.66 -3.91 -8.01
C CYS A 604 17.84 -2.39 -7.96
N GLU A 605 17.86 -1.74 -9.13
CA GLU A 605 17.89 -0.28 -9.27
C GLU A 605 16.53 0.24 -9.70
N ASN A 606 16.07 1.32 -9.05
CA ASN A 606 14.79 1.93 -9.37
C ASN A 606 14.81 2.52 -10.80
N PRO A 607 13.76 2.30 -11.61
CA PRO A 607 13.68 2.88 -12.95
C PRO A 607 13.72 4.40 -12.92
N PHE A 608 14.35 5.04 -13.91
CA PHE A 608 14.43 6.50 -13.99
C PHE A 608 13.04 7.21 -13.99
N LEU A 609 11.99 6.48 -14.38
CA LEU A 609 10.60 6.94 -14.45
C LEU A 609 9.97 7.16 -13.06
N THR A 610 10.58 6.63 -11.99
CA THR A 610 10.01 6.72 -10.63
C THR A 610 10.51 7.94 -9.85
N PHE A 611 11.58 8.61 -10.29
CA PHE A 611 12.10 9.81 -9.63
C PHE A 611 11.20 11.04 -9.85
N PRO A 612 11.23 12.06 -9.00
CA PRO A 612 10.53 13.32 -9.26
C PRO A 612 11.03 14.02 -10.54
N LEU A 613 10.14 14.68 -11.30
CA LEU A 613 10.54 15.38 -12.54
C LEU A 613 11.50 16.56 -12.26
N ALA A 614 11.39 17.18 -11.08
CA ALA A 614 12.24 18.30 -10.67
C ALA A 614 13.70 17.89 -10.42
N SER A 615 13.96 16.64 -9.99
CA SER A 615 15.33 16.16 -9.71
C SER A 615 16.10 15.72 -10.96
N MET A 616 15.47 15.78 -12.14
CA MET A 616 16.10 15.43 -13.42
C MET A 616 16.65 16.67 -14.11
N GLU A 617 17.87 16.57 -14.65
CA GLU A 617 18.52 17.65 -15.41
C GLU A 617 18.69 17.29 -16.90
N GLY A 618 18.80 18.32 -17.74
CA GLY A 618 19.16 18.18 -19.16
C GLY A 618 18.11 17.49 -20.04
N ALA A 619 18.58 16.74 -21.05
CA ALA A 619 17.74 16.15 -22.10
C ALA A 619 16.76 15.07 -21.60
N SER A 620 17.13 14.32 -20.56
CA SER A 620 16.34 13.21 -20.00
C SER A 620 15.01 13.71 -19.40
N LYS A 621 15.01 14.90 -18.79
CA LYS A 621 13.79 15.56 -18.27
C LYS A 621 12.79 15.84 -19.39
N ASN A 622 13.26 16.42 -20.49
CA ASN A 622 12.42 16.74 -21.65
C ASN A 622 11.90 15.48 -22.33
N GLN A 623 12.73 14.44 -22.48
CA GLN A 623 12.32 13.16 -23.05
C GLN A 623 11.21 12.51 -22.24
N ARG A 624 11.33 12.49 -20.90
CA ARG A 624 10.30 11.97 -20.00
C ARG A 624 9.00 12.76 -20.13
N TYR A 625 9.06 14.08 -20.01
CA TYR A 625 7.87 14.93 -20.11
C TYR A 625 7.15 14.74 -21.47
N ILE A 626 7.89 14.71 -22.58
CA ILE A 626 7.33 14.47 -23.92
C ILE A 626 6.69 13.08 -24.01
N LEU A 627 7.34 12.05 -23.47
CA LEU A 627 6.78 10.70 -23.43
C LEU A 627 5.47 10.65 -22.65
N SER A 628 5.39 11.33 -21.49
CA SER A 628 4.20 11.39 -20.66
C SER A 628 3.05 12.12 -21.35
N VAL A 629 3.32 13.27 -21.97
CA VAL A 629 2.34 14.04 -22.77
C VAL A 629 1.85 13.22 -23.96
N PHE A 630 2.76 12.59 -24.71
CA PHE A 630 2.39 11.74 -25.84
C PHE A 630 1.55 10.54 -25.40
N SER A 631 1.90 9.93 -24.27
CA SER A 631 1.17 8.78 -23.72
C SER A 631 -0.24 9.19 -23.29
N LEU A 632 -0.40 10.34 -22.62
CA LEU A 632 -1.70 10.87 -22.23
C LEU A 632 -2.57 11.25 -23.44
N ALA A 633 -1.99 11.91 -24.44
CA ALA A 633 -2.68 12.25 -25.68
C ALA A 633 -3.14 10.99 -26.44
N SER A 634 -2.28 9.97 -26.51
CA SER A 634 -2.58 8.68 -27.12
C SER A 634 -3.70 7.94 -26.38
N LEU A 635 -3.71 8.00 -25.05
CA LEU A 635 -4.77 7.43 -24.20
C LEU A 635 -6.12 8.07 -24.49
N VAL A 636 -6.18 9.42 -24.49
CA VAL A 636 -7.41 10.18 -24.80
C VAL A 636 -7.87 9.91 -26.23
N TYR A 637 -6.93 9.85 -27.19
CA TYR A 637 -7.22 9.54 -28.57
C TYR A 637 -7.81 8.13 -28.73
N ALA A 638 -7.21 7.12 -28.10
CA ALA A 638 -7.64 5.72 -28.22
C ALA A 638 -9.08 5.52 -27.75
N PHE A 639 -9.44 6.02 -26.56
CA PHE A 639 -10.82 5.92 -26.05
C PHE A 639 -11.82 6.64 -26.95
N ARG A 640 -11.51 7.87 -27.38
CA ARG A 640 -12.40 8.64 -28.26
C ARG A 640 -12.54 8.01 -29.63
N HIS A 641 -11.44 7.51 -30.21
CA HIS A 641 -11.46 6.85 -31.50
C HIS A 641 -12.32 5.58 -31.46
N TRP A 642 -12.19 4.78 -30.41
CA TRP A 642 -13.03 3.61 -30.21
C TRP A 642 -14.52 3.97 -30.10
N LEU A 643 -14.87 5.00 -29.31
CA LEU A 643 -16.26 5.46 -29.18
C LEU A 643 -16.81 6.00 -30.51
N LYS A 644 -15.99 6.71 -31.30
CA LYS A 644 -16.34 7.18 -32.66
C LYS A 644 -16.53 6.03 -33.64
N TYR A 645 -15.68 5.01 -33.60
CA TYR A 645 -15.75 3.85 -34.51
C TYR A 645 -17.10 3.15 -34.43
N PHE A 646 -17.67 3.02 -33.23
CA PHE A 646 -19.01 2.45 -33.03
C PHE A 646 -20.16 3.48 -33.11
N GLY A 647 -19.87 4.75 -33.44
CA GLY A 647 -20.86 5.81 -33.64
C GLY A 647 -21.44 6.40 -32.34
N ASN A 648 -20.83 6.15 -31.19
CA ASN A 648 -21.32 6.59 -29.88
C ASN A 648 -21.09 8.10 -29.62
N LEU A 649 -20.27 8.77 -30.44
CA LEU A 649 -20.00 10.21 -30.33
C LEU A 649 -20.71 11.06 -31.41
N ASN A 650 -21.68 10.50 -32.12
CA ASN A 650 -22.39 11.19 -33.21
C ASN A 650 -23.60 12.02 -32.75
N GLY A 651 -23.96 11.98 -31.45
CA GLY A 651 -25.16 12.63 -30.92
C GLY A 651 -24.95 13.96 -30.20
N THR A 652 -26.05 14.55 -29.76
CA THR A 652 -26.10 15.83 -29.03
C THR A 652 -26.50 15.67 -27.56
N SER A 653 -26.54 14.43 -27.04
CA SER A 653 -26.87 14.22 -25.63
C SER A 653 -25.80 14.86 -24.73
N PRO A 654 -26.15 15.32 -23.51
CA PRO A 654 -25.19 15.96 -22.61
C PRO A 654 -23.92 15.12 -22.38
N ALA A 655 -24.06 13.80 -22.24
CA ALA A 655 -22.93 12.90 -22.08
C ALA A 655 -22.04 12.80 -23.33
N VAL A 656 -22.62 12.81 -24.54
CA VAL A 656 -21.84 12.78 -25.78
C VAL A 656 -21.06 14.09 -25.98
N VAL A 657 -21.70 15.23 -25.72
CA VAL A 657 -21.02 16.54 -25.78
C VAL A 657 -19.89 16.57 -24.74
N CYS A 658 -20.18 16.17 -23.51
CA CYS A 658 -19.20 16.13 -22.43
C CYS A 658 -18.00 15.24 -22.80
N LEU A 659 -18.21 14.01 -23.25
CA LEU A 659 -17.13 13.08 -23.64
C LEU A 659 -16.37 13.51 -24.90
N SER A 660 -16.98 14.34 -25.74
CA SER A 660 -16.32 14.86 -26.94
C SER A 660 -15.27 15.91 -26.63
N PHE A 661 -15.51 16.75 -25.61
CA PHE A 661 -14.68 17.92 -25.28
C PHE A 661 -13.96 17.84 -23.93
N ALA A 662 -14.58 17.28 -22.89
CA ALA A 662 -14.02 17.28 -21.53
C ALA A 662 -12.73 16.44 -21.40
N PRO A 663 -12.62 15.20 -21.95
CA PRO A 663 -11.38 14.41 -21.82
C PRO A 663 -10.14 15.06 -22.47
N PRO A 664 -10.21 15.63 -23.70
CA PRO A 664 -9.10 16.40 -24.26
C PRO A 664 -8.71 17.62 -23.43
N VAL A 665 -9.69 18.39 -22.94
CA VAL A 665 -9.43 19.59 -22.13
C VAL A 665 -8.81 19.23 -20.79
N ALA A 666 -9.31 18.19 -20.11
CA ALA A 666 -8.72 17.67 -18.88
C ALA A 666 -7.29 17.18 -19.13
N GLY A 667 -7.05 16.44 -20.22
CA GLY A 667 -5.70 16.00 -20.61
C GLY A 667 -4.72 17.16 -20.80
N MET A 668 -5.17 18.26 -21.41
CA MET A 668 -4.37 19.48 -21.55
C MET A 668 -4.01 20.11 -20.21
N PHE A 669 -4.97 20.24 -19.28
CA PHE A 669 -4.70 20.77 -17.94
C PHE A 669 -3.78 19.86 -17.12
N ILE A 670 -3.86 18.53 -17.28
CA ILE A 670 -2.90 17.58 -16.67
C ILE A 670 -1.48 17.85 -17.20
N CYS A 671 -1.32 18.03 -18.52
CA CYS A 671 0.00 18.35 -19.10
C CYS A 671 0.56 19.67 -18.56
N PHE A 672 -0.28 20.70 -18.37
CA PHE A 672 0.14 21.95 -17.76
C PHE A 672 0.49 21.81 -16.28
N HIS A 673 -0.26 21.00 -15.53
CA HIS A 673 0.06 20.69 -14.14
C HIS A 673 1.46 20.03 -14.04
N TRP A 674 1.76 19.04 -14.87
CA TRP A 674 3.08 18.41 -14.91
C TRP A 674 4.19 19.37 -15.36
N ALA A 675 3.90 20.29 -16.28
CA ALA A 675 4.87 21.32 -16.68
C ALA A 675 5.23 22.24 -15.51
N LEU A 676 4.24 22.65 -14.72
CA LEU A 676 4.44 23.48 -13.53
C LEU A 676 5.28 22.75 -12.47
N GLN A 677 5.05 21.44 -12.26
CA GLN A 677 5.87 20.61 -11.36
C GLN A 677 7.32 20.43 -11.86
N GLY A 678 7.55 20.58 -13.17
CA GLY A 678 8.87 20.53 -13.78
C GLY A 678 9.67 21.82 -13.70
N LEU A 679 9.12 22.92 -13.16
CA LEU A 679 9.83 24.19 -13.04
C LEU A 679 11.00 24.10 -12.02
N PRO A 680 12.12 24.81 -12.26
CA PRO A 680 13.17 24.98 -11.25
C PRO A 680 12.65 25.68 -10.00
N GLU A 681 13.28 25.42 -8.86
CA GLU A 681 12.87 25.92 -7.53
C GLU A 681 12.72 27.45 -7.50
N PHE A 682 13.70 28.19 -8.01
CA PHE A 682 13.66 29.66 -8.10
C PHE A 682 12.48 30.21 -8.92
N ALA A 683 12.00 29.46 -9.91
CA ALA A 683 10.85 29.84 -10.72
C ALA A 683 9.53 29.45 -10.05
N SER A 684 9.52 28.34 -9.30
CA SER A 684 8.34 27.91 -8.54
C SER A 684 8.00 28.83 -7.37
N GLU A 685 9.01 29.41 -6.72
CA GLU A 685 8.84 30.41 -5.64
C GLU A 685 8.20 31.72 -6.12
N SER A 686 8.24 31.99 -7.42
CA SER A 686 7.58 33.16 -8.02
C SER A 686 6.06 32.99 -8.12
N PHE A 687 5.54 31.77 -7.94
CA PHE A 687 4.11 31.47 -7.93
C PHE A 687 3.61 31.25 -6.51
N SER A 688 2.44 31.79 -6.22
CA SER A 688 1.71 31.46 -5.00
C SER A 688 1.17 30.03 -5.04
N ALA A 689 1.01 29.40 -3.88
CA ALA A 689 0.58 27.99 -3.78
C ALA A 689 -0.75 27.70 -4.51
N TRP A 690 -1.69 28.65 -4.52
CA TRP A 690 -2.96 28.49 -5.23
C TRP A 690 -2.80 28.47 -6.75
N GLN A 691 -1.83 29.20 -7.31
CA GLN A 691 -1.55 29.23 -8.75
C GLN A 691 -1.00 27.88 -9.22
N LEU A 692 -0.14 27.24 -8.41
CA LEU A 692 0.40 25.91 -8.69
C LEU A 692 -0.68 24.82 -8.61
N ALA A 693 -1.69 24.99 -7.75
CA ALA A 693 -2.80 24.04 -7.58
C ALA A 693 -3.91 24.18 -8.63
N LEU A 694 -4.06 25.35 -9.27
CA LEU A 694 -5.19 25.70 -10.14
C LEU A 694 -5.43 24.68 -11.27
N MET A 695 -4.37 24.22 -11.92
CA MET A 695 -4.47 23.28 -13.05
C MET A 695 -5.07 21.94 -12.62
N ALA A 696 -4.60 21.37 -11.50
CA ALA A 696 -5.13 20.11 -10.98
C ALA A 696 -6.58 20.27 -10.47
N GLN A 697 -6.91 21.40 -9.83
CA GLN A 697 -8.28 21.71 -9.40
C GLN A 697 -9.26 21.79 -10.57
N ALA A 698 -8.87 22.43 -11.68
CA ALA A 698 -9.68 22.46 -12.90
C ALA A 698 -9.95 21.05 -13.45
N VAL A 699 -8.95 20.16 -13.42
CA VAL A 699 -9.11 18.76 -13.83
C VAL A 699 -10.14 18.05 -12.94
N TYR A 700 -10.06 18.17 -11.61
CA TYR A 700 -11.06 17.55 -10.73
C TYR A 700 -12.48 18.02 -11.05
N ILE A 701 -12.68 19.33 -11.24
CA ILE A 701 -14.01 19.89 -11.56
C ILE A 701 -14.52 19.30 -12.88
N ILE A 702 -13.69 19.28 -13.93
CA ILE A 702 -14.07 18.75 -15.25
C ILE A 702 -14.42 17.26 -15.15
N LEU A 703 -13.62 16.46 -14.46
CA LEU A 703 -13.83 15.01 -14.35
C LEU A 703 -15.02 14.66 -13.47
N ILE A 704 -15.25 15.38 -12.36
CA ILE A 704 -16.44 15.22 -11.51
C ILE A 704 -17.70 15.56 -12.30
N ALA A 705 -17.71 16.70 -13.00
CA ALA A 705 -18.83 17.09 -13.85
C ALA A 705 -19.08 16.07 -14.98
N SER A 706 -18.00 15.52 -15.56
CA SER A 706 -18.09 14.48 -16.59
C SER A 706 -18.68 13.18 -16.05
N MET A 707 -18.24 12.73 -14.88
CA MET A 707 -18.75 11.53 -14.25
C MET A 707 -20.22 11.69 -13.84
N LEU A 708 -20.60 12.83 -13.25
CA LEU A 708 -21.99 13.13 -12.92
C LEU A 708 -22.89 13.16 -14.16
N THR A 709 -22.43 13.78 -15.25
CA THR A 709 -23.15 13.80 -16.52
C THR A 709 -23.34 12.39 -17.07
N LEU A 710 -22.31 11.54 -17.03
CA LEU A 710 -22.39 10.15 -17.45
C LEU A 710 -23.34 9.32 -16.57
N MET A 711 -23.36 9.53 -15.26
CA MET A 711 -24.27 8.83 -14.34
C MET A 711 -25.74 9.22 -14.58
N LEU A 712 -26.00 10.49 -14.86
CA LEU A 712 -27.33 11.00 -15.17
C LEU A 712 -27.81 10.55 -16.55
N PHE A 713 -26.93 10.66 -17.57
CA PHE A 713 -27.22 10.38 -18.98
C PHE A 713 -26.26 9.32 -19.56
N PRO A 714 -26.34 8.05 -19.13
CA PRO A 714 -25.34 7.03 -19.49
C PRO A 714 -25.40 6.59 -20.96
N LEU A 715 -26.50 6.86 -21.66
CA LEU A 715 -26.74 6.33 -23.00
C LEU A 715 -26.06 7.20 -24.09
N LEU A 716 -25.10 6.61 -24.80
CA LEU A 716 -24.33 7.25 -25.88
C LEU A 716 -24.86 6.86 -27.28
N VAL A 717 -26.17 6.99 -27.47
CA VAL A 717 -26.87 6.59 -28.70
C VAL A 717 -27.44 7.83 -29.40
N TYR A 718 -27.39 7.88 -30.73
CA TYR A 718 -27.92 9.00 -31.52
C TYR A 718 -28.98 8.54 -32.51
N MET A 719 -30.14 9.19 -32.50
CA MET A 719 -31.24 8.96 -33.44
C MET A 719 -31.33 10.11 -34.45
N LEU A 720 -31.29 9.79 -35.74
CA LEU A 720 -31.57 10.76 -36.80
C LEU A 720 -33.06 11.15 -36.79
N PRO A 721 -33.39 12.45 -36.80
CA PRO A 721 -34.78 12.90 -36.94
C PRO A 721 -35.34 12.46 -38.29
N ALA A 722 -36.54 11.88 -38.28
CA ALA A 722 -37.26 11.53 -39.50
C ALA A 722 -37.60 12.80 -40.30
N LYS A 723 -37.49 12.77 -41.63
CA LYS A 723 -38.06 13.84 -42.47
C LYS A 723 -39.57 13.88 -42.26
N LEU A 724 -40.14 15.08 -42.18
CA LEU A 724 -41.56 15.36 -42.01
C LEU A 724 -42.39 14.53 -43.01
N GLY A 725 -43.07 13.48 -42.53
CA GLY A 725 -43.95 12.63 -43.36
C GLY A 725 -43.88 11.11 -43.13
N SER A 726 -42.86 10.54 -42.49
CA SER A 726 -42.75 9.06 -42.42
C SER A 726 -43.60 8.43 -41.30
N THR A 727 -44.64 7.67 -41.64
CA THR A 727 -45.40 6.86 -40.67
C THR A 727 -44.85 5.44 -40.60
N LEU A 728 -44.38 5.03 -39.42
CA LEU A 728 -43.77 3.73 -39.21
C LEU A 728 -44.90 2.71 -38.97
N ARG A 729 -45.33 1.96 -40.00
CA ARG A 729 -46.37 0.92 -39.85
C ARG A 729 -45.78 -0.33 -39.16
N LEU A 730 -46.20 -0.59 -37.92
CA LEU A 730 -46.02 -1.89 -37.27
C LEU A 730 -47.36 -2.63 -37.36
N PRO A 731 -47.39 -3.95 -37.63
CA PRO A 731 -48.63 -4.71 -37.65
C PRO A 731 -49.28 -4.69 -36.25
N ASN A 732 -50.59 -4.42 -36.21
CA ASN A 732 -51.40 -4.19 -34.99
C ASN A 732 -51.49 -5.37 -34.00
N GLN A 733 -50.73 -6.44 -34.20
CA GLN A 733 -50.75 -7.65 -33.36
C GLN A 733 -49.38 -8.31 -33.15
N ALA A 734 -48.26 -7.64 -33.45
CA ALA A 734 -46.94 -8.21 -33.19
C ALA A 734 -46.54 -8.07 -31.71
N ASP A 735 -46.23 -9.19 -31.05
CA ASP A 735 -45.60 -9.22 -29.73
C ASP A 735 -44.35 -8.32 -29.68
N PHE A 736 -44.08 -7.69 -28.53
CA PHE A 736 -42.91 -6.82 -28.31
C PHE A 736 -41.57 -7.41 -28.78
N GLN A 737 -41.45 -8.75 -28.79
CA GLN A 737 -40.27 -9.47 -29.26
C GLN A 737 -40.08 -9.46 -30.80
N GLN A 738 -41.15 -9.28 -31.59
CA GLN A 738 -41.08 -9.27 -33.05
C GLN A 738 -40.79 -7.90 -33.64
N ILE A 739 -41.14 -6.81 -32.94
CA ILE A 739 -40.94 -5.41 -33.38
C ILE A 739 -39.45 -5.06 -33.54
N ILE A 740 -38.58 -5.64 -32.70
CA ILE A 740 -37.15 -5.31 -32.59
C ILE A 740 -36.32 -5.91 -33.74
N PRO A 741 -36.49 -7.21 -34.12
CA PRO A 741 -35.93 -7.75 -35.35
C PRO A 741 -36.40 -7.01 -36.61
N THR A 742 -37.65 -6.52 -36.66
CA THR A 742 -38.14 -5.75 -37.81
C THR A 742 -37.45 -4.39 -37.91
N LEU A 743 -37.26 -3.69 -36.79
CA LEU A 743 -36.54 -2.40 -36.74
C LEU A 743 -35.07 -2.57 -37.19
N TYR A 744 -34.40 -3.62 -36.73
CA TYR A 744 -33.00 -3.91 -37.06
C TYR A 744 -32.82 -4.47 -38.49
N ASN A 745 -33.72 -5.33 -38.98
CA ASN A 745 -33.65 -5.87 -40.35
C ASN A 745 -34.06 -4.83 -41.42
N GLN A 746 -35.03 -3.96 -41.15
CA GLN A 746 -35.38 -2.84 -42.05
C GLN A 746 -34.24 -1.82 -42.20
N LEU A 747 -33.37 -1.69 -41.19
CA LEU A 747 -32.14 -0.90 -41.26
C LEU A 747 -31.08 -1.49 -42.20
N LYS A 748 -31.05 -2.83 -42.36
CA LYS A 748 -29.99 -3.52 -43.09
C LYS A 748 -30.29 -3.74 -44.58
N VAL A 749 -31.52 -4.14 -44.93
CA VAL A 749 -31.90 -4.36 -46.34
C VAL A 749 -31.59 -3.12 -47.20
N ARG A 750 -31.71 -1.93 -46.60
CA ARG A 750 -31.42 -0.62 -47.21
C ARG A 750 -29.94 -0.26 -47.43
N LEU A 751 -28.99 -0.94 -46.78
CA LEU A 751 -27.55 -0.76 -47.05
C LEU A 751 -27.10 -1.54 -48.28
N THR A 752 -27.88 -2.53 -48.70
CA THR A 752 -27.61 -3.40 -49.86
C THR A 752 -28.39 -3.01 -51.12
N GLU A 753 -29.56 -2.39 -50.99
CA GLU A 753 -30.39 -1.96 -52.13
C GLU A 753 -30.31 -0.44 -52.30
N SER A 754 -29.27 0.00 -53.01
CA SER A 754 -29.02 1.39 -53.38
C SER A 754 -29.61 1.75 -54.77
N GLN A 755 -30.71 1.17 -55.21
CA GLN A 755 -31.39 1.62 -56.43
C GLN A 755 -32.90 1.42 -56.36
N GLY A 756 -33.65 2.53 -56.40
CA GLY A 756 -35.06 2.58 -56.81
C GLY A 756 -36.08 2.90 -55.73
N GLY A 757 -36.80 4.01 -55.91
CA GLY A 757 -38.19 4.18 -55.44
C GLY A 757 -38.42 4.93 -54.13
N ASP A 758 -39.23 5.99 -54.20
CA ASP A 758 -39.76 6.78 -53.08
C ASP A 758 -40.72 5.98 -52.19
N GLU A 759 -40.18 5.29 -51.18
CA GLU A 759 -40.97 4.83 -50.02
C GLU A 759 -40.41 5.36 -48.69
N GLU A 760 -41.34 5.76 -47.81
CA GLU A 760 -41.11 6.40 -46.50
C GLU A 760 -40.08 5.65 -45.62
N LYS A 761 -39.17 6.40 -44.99
CA LYS A 761 -37.95 5.86 -44.35
C LYS A 761 -38.01 5.90 -42.81
N PRO A 762 -37.85 4.78 -42.06
CA PRO A 762 -37.71 4.79 -40.61
C PRO A 762 -36.37 5.39 -40.14
N PRO A 763 -36.27 5.88 -38.89
CA PRO A 763 -35.10 6.60 -38.38
C PRO A 763 -33.89 5.68 -38.13
N VAL A 764 -32.69 6.17 -38.47
CA VAL A 764 -31.40 5.49 -38.24
C VAL A 764 -30.86 5.82 -36.83
N VAL A 765 -30.40 4.80 -36.10
CA VAL A 765 -29.88 4.93 -34.73
C VAL A 765 -28.41 4.47 -34.66
N TYR A 766 -27.48 5.40 -34.45
CA TYR A 766 -26.05 5.14 -34.28
C TYR A 766 -25.69 4.79 -32.82
N GLY A 767 -24.69 3.93 -32.61
CA GLY A 767 -24.21 3.53 -31.27
C GLY A 767 -25.00 2.42 -30.58
N LEU A 768 -26.15 2.01 -31.13
CA LEU A 768 -27.05 1.05 -30.46
C LEU A 768 -26.39 -0.32 -30.24
N GLY A 769 -25.59 -0.82 -31.18
CA GLY A 769 -24.91 -2.12 -31.07
C GLY A 769 -23.76 -2.19 -30.06
N SER A 770 -23.40 -1.07 -29.43
CA SER A 770 -22.36 -0.98 -28.40
C SER A 770 -22.84 -0.24 -27.14
N ALA A 771 -24.15 -0.17 -26.91
CA ALA A 771 -24.74 0.71 -25.90
C ALA A 771 -24.18 0.45 -24.48
N TYR A 772 -23.98 -0.81 -24.11
CA TYR A 772 -23.44 -1.18 -22.80
C TYR A 772 -21.92 -0.95 -22.72
N SER A 773 -21.18 -1.44 -23.71
CA SER A 773 -19.72 -1.32 -23.79
C SER A 773 -19.27 0.13 -23.84
N ALA A 774 -19.95 0.98 -24.64
CA ALA A 774 -19.63 2.38 -24.77
C ALA A 774 -19.78 3.14 -23.46
N SER A 775 -20.80 2.82 -22.66
CA SER A 775 -21.02 3.42 -21.35
C SER A 775 -19.85 3.09 -20.38
N VAL A 776 -19.38 1.84 -20.39
CA VAL A 776 -18.25 1.39 -19.55
C VAL A 776 -16.92 1.98 -20.04
N VAL A 777 -16.68 1.98 -21.35
CA VAL A 777 -15.47 2.59 -21.95
C VAL A 777 -15.42 4.09 -21.68
N ALA A 778 -16.56 4.79 -21.71
CA ALA A 778 -16.65 6.20 -21.34
C ALA A 778 -16.31 6.44 -19.85
N MET A 779 -16.81 5.59 -18.95
CA MET A 779 -16.46 5.64 -17.53
C MET A 779 -14.96 5.42 -17.32
N LEU A 780 -14.38 4.41 -17.99
CA LEU A 780 -12.93 4.15 -17.94
C LEU A 780 -12.13 5.33 -18.46
N SER A 781 -12.55 5.99 -19.54
CA SER A 781 -11.87 7.18 -20.07
C SER A 781 -11.78 8.31 -19.04
N ILE A 782 -12.83 8.54 -18.24
CA ILE A 782 -12.84 9.58 -17.20
C ILE A 782 -11.95 9.17 -16.03
N VAL A 783 -12.09 7.92 -15.57
CA VAL A 783 -11.30 7.39 -14.44
C VAL A 783 -9.81 7.33 -14.78
N SER A 784 -9.42 6.92 -15.99
CA SER A 784 -8.03 6.89 -16.40
C SER A 784 -7.36 8.27 -16.37
N LEU A 785 -8.11 9.35 -16.65
CA LEU A 785 -7.58 10.71 -16.54
C LEU A 785 -7.40 11.15 -15.08
N LEU A 786 -8.33 10.78 -14.21
CA LEU A 786 -8.21 11.01 -12.77
C LEU A 786 -6.97 10.27 -12.21
N LEU A 787 -6.81 9.01 -12.57
CA LEU A 787 -5.66 8.21 -12.15
C LEU A 787 -4.35 8.75 -12.76
N ALA A 788 -4.34 9.21 -14.01
CA ALA A 788 -3.17 9.82 -14.63
C ALA A 788 -2.71 11.09 -13.88
N LEU A 789 -3.66 11.94 -13.48
CA LEU A 789 -3.35 13.12 -12.66
C LEU A 789 -2.66 12.72 -11.35
N LEU A 790 -3.18 11.70 -10.65
CA LEU A 790 -2.68 11.26 -9.35
C LEU A 790 -1.35 10.49 -9.44
N LEU A 791 -1.11 9.73 -10.51
CA LEU A 791 0.12 8.94 -10.71
C LEU A 791 1.33 9.79 -11.14
N ASN A 792 1.12 11.08 -11.44
CA ASN A 792 2.10 12.01 -11.97
C ASN A 792 2.68 11.58 -13.34
N ASP A 793 3.54 12.43 -13.88
CA ASP A 793 4.10 12.31 -15.23
C ASP A 793 4.89 11.00 -15.43
N GLY A 794 5.66 10.56 -14.43
CA GLY A 794 6.57 9.42 -14.55
C GLY A 794 5.87 8.08 -14.74
N ILE A 795 4.72 7.90 -14.08
CA ILE A 795 3.98 6.63 -14.08
C ILE A 795 2.77 6.64 -15.01
N ALA A 796 2.23 7.81 -15.39
CA ALA A 796 1.09 7.91 -16.29
C ALA A 796 1.20 7.09 -17.61
N PRO A 797 2.38 6.93 -18.27
CA PRO A 797 2.52 6.05 -19.42
C PRO A 797 2.11 4.59 -19.17
N SER A 798 2.22 4.12 -17.93
CA SER A 798 1.77 2.78 -17.55
C SER A 798 0.25 2.59 -17.71
N LEU A 799 -0.57 3.63 -17.56
CA LEU A 799 -2.01 3.55 -17.81
C LEU A 799 -2.36 3.36 -19.29
N LEU A 800 -1.53 3.89 -20.20
CA LEU A 800 -1.65 3.61 -21.62
C LEU A 800 -1.34 2.13 -21.90
N LEU A 801 -0.27 1.60 -21.31
CA LEU A 801 0.06 0.17 -21.40
C LEU A 801 -1.06 -0.70 -20.81
N ALA A 802 -1.65 -0.30 -19.69
CA ALA A 802 -2.80 -0.98 -19.08
C ALA A 802 -4.00 -1.04 -20.03
N SER A 803 -4.29 0.06 -20.73
CA SER A 803 -5.39 0.15 -21.68
C SER A 803 -5.15 -0.70 -22.93
N ILE A 804 -3.92 -0.72 -23.45
CA ILE A 804 -3.52 -1.57 -24.58
C ILE A 804 -3.56 -3.05 -24.18
N ALA A 805 -3.03 -3.41 -23.01
CA ALA A 805 -3.05 -4.77 -22.49
C ALA A 805 -4.49 -5.27 -22.28
N LEU A 806 -5.37 -4.43 -21.71
CA LEU A 806 -6.80 -4.73 -21.55
C LEU A 806 -7.45 -5.00 -22.91
N TYR A 807 -7.24 -4.13 -23.89
CA TYR A 807 -7.78 -4.29 -25.25
C TYR A 807 -7.33 -5.62 -25.89
N LEU A 808 -6.02 -5.90 -25.91
CA LEU A 808 -5.48 -7.14 -26.51
C LEU A 808 -5.99 -8.39 -25.79
N CYS A 809 -6.05 -8.37 -24.46
CA CYS A 809 -6.61 -9.47 -23.68
C CYS A 809 -8.09 -9.69 -23.96
N LEU A 810 -8.89 -8.63 -24.09
CA LEU A 810 -10.31 -8.73 -24.45
C LEU A 810 -10.53 -9.26 -25.87
N GLU A 811 -9.68 -8.92 -26.83
CA GLU A 811 -9.71 -9.44 -28.20
C GLU A 811 -9.36 -10.94 -28.26
N LEU A 812 -8.31 -11.36 -27.55
CA LEU A 812 -7.94 -12.78 -27.43
C LEU A 812 -9.02 -13.58 -26.69
N TYR A 813 -9.56 -13.02 -25.61
CA TYR A 813 -10.67 -13.61 -24.85
C TYR A 813 -11.94 -13.75 -25.70
N SER A 814 -12.32 -12.71 -26.44
CA SER A 814 -13.45 -12.74 -27.37
C SER A 814 -13.24 -13.79 -28.47
N SER A 815 -12.02 -13.91 -29.01
CA SER A 815 -11.70 -14.92 -30.02
C SER A 815 -11.77 -16.36 -29.47
N ALA A 816 -11.34 -16.57 -28.23
CA ALA A 816 -11.42 -17.88 -27.57
C ALA A 816 -12.87 -18.31 -27.29
N THR A 817 -13.74 -17.36 -26.96
CA THR A 817 -15.16 -17.56 -26.59
C THR A 817 -16.12 -17.55 -27.79
N ALA A 818 -15.83 -16.80 -28.86
CA ALA A 818 -16.65 -16.67 -30.06
C ALA A 818 -16.95 -18.01 -30.76
N SER A 819 -16.14 -19.04 -30.54
CA SER A 819 -16.34 -20.36 -31.13
C SER A 819 -17.33 -21.25 -30.35
N GLU A 820 -17.67 -20.92 -29.11
CA GLU A 820 -18.49 -21.76 -28.21
C GLU A 820 -19.99 -21.46 -28.38
N GLU A 821 -20.35 -20.21 -28.70
CA GLU A 821 -21.72 -19.79 -29.06
C GLU A 821 -22.29 -20.54 -30.28
N LEU A 822 -21.44 -21.12 -31.13
CA LEU A 822 -21.86 -21.85 -32.32
C LEU A 822 -22.38 -23.27 -32.01
N ARG A 823 -21.92 -23.89 -30.92
CA ARG A 823 -22.13 -25.32 -30.65
C ARG A 823 -23.39 -25.60 -29.82
N LYS A 824 -23.89 -24.63 -29.05
CA LYS A 824 -25.02 -24.82 -28.11
C LYS A 824 -26.34 -24.14 -28.51
N GLY A 825 -26.38 -23.36 -29.59
CA GLY A 825 -27.59 -22.66 -30.01
C GLY A 825 -27.99 -21.55 -29.03
N ALA A 826 -27.94 -20.29 -29.47
CA ALA A 826 -28.64 -19.14 -28.88
C ALA A 826 -28.49 -18.81 -27.37
N HIS A 827 -27.57 -19.40 -26.60
CA HIS A 827 -27.28 -18.92 -25.24
C HIS A 827 -26.17 -17.86 -25.25
N ILE A 828 -26.49 -16.71 -24.66
CA ILE A 828 -25.65 -15.51 -24.52
C ILE A 828 -24.42 -15.84 -23.64
N ALA A 829 -23.25 -15.31 -23.97
CA ALA A 829 -22.01 -15.57 -23.23
C ALA A 829 -22.07 -15.17 -21.74
N SER A 830 -22.05 -16.16 -20.83
CA SER A 830 -21.72 -15.96 -19.41
C SER A 830 -20.22 -15.65 -19.28
N PRO A 831 -19.79 -14.77 -18.36
CA PRO A 831 -18.37 -14.50 -18.13
C PRO A 831 -17.65 -15.80 -17.77
N CYS A 832 -16.51 -16.04 -18.41
CA CYS A 832 -15.70 -17.23 -18.19
C CYS A 832 -14.84 -17.06 -16.93
N TRP A 833 -14.72 -18.13 -16.13
CA TRP A 833 -13.87 -18.15 -14.93
C TRP A 833 -12.41 -17.79 -15.24
N ALA A 834 -11.87 -18.33 -16.33
CA ALA A 834 -10.52 -17.99 -16.78
C ALA A 834 -10.35 -16.49 -17.14
N GLY A 835 -11.39 -15.84 -17.68
CA GLY A 835 -11.37 -14.40 -17.97
C GLY A 835 -11.37 -13.54 -16.71
N MET A 836 -12.11 -13.94 -15.68
CA MET A 836 -12.11 -13.27 -14.37
C MET A 836 -10.75 -13.38 -13.67
N ILE A 837 -10.09 -14.54 -13.75
CA ILE A 837 -8.73 -14.73 -13.23
C ILE A 837 -7.72 -13.91 -14.01
N LEU A 838 -7.80 -13.87 -15.34
CA LEU A 838 -6.92 -13.03 -16.17
C LEU A 838 -7.00 -11.56 -15.75
N LEU A 839 -8.22 -11.05 -15.56
CA LEU A 839 -8.43 -9.67 -15.12
C LEU A 839 -7.89 -9.40 -13.71
N SER A 840 -8.04 -10.36 -12.78
CA SER A 840 -7.49 -10.27 -11.42
C SER A 840 -5.95 -10.28 -11.40
N LEU A 841 -5.33 -11.11 -12.25
CA LEU A 841 -3.87 -11.13 -12.40
C LEU A 841 -3.35 -9.84 -13.06
N LEU A 842 -4.06 -9.29 -14.05
CA LEU A 842 -3.75 -7.96 -14.62
C LEU A 842 -3.89 -6.85 -13.57
N SER A 843 -4.95 -6.88 -12.77
CA SER A 843 -5.16 -5.96 -11.64
C SER A 843 -3.98 -5.98 -10.66
N THR A 844 -3.46 -7.18 -10.35
CA THR A 844 -2.29 -7.35 -9.47
C THR A 844 -1.00 -6.88 -10.15
N LEU A 845 -0.79 -7.25 -11.41
CA LEU A 845 0.39 -6.85 -12.18
C LEU A 845 0.49 -5.32 -12.28
N PHE A 846 -0.63 -4.63 -12.51
CA PHE A 846 -0.67 -3.18 -12.63
C PHE A 846 -0.80 -2.43 -11.30
N PHE A 847 -0.98 -3.12 -10.16
CA PHE A 847 -0.61 -2.53 -8.86
C PHE A 847 0.90 -2.22 -8.86
N TYR A 848 1.74 -3.21 -9.21
CA TYR A 848 3.18 -3.02 -9.37
C TYR A 848 3.54 -2.15 -10.58
N GLY A 849 2.84 -2.34 -11.70
CA GLY A 849 3.05 -1.57 -12.94
C GLY A 849 2.71 -0.10 -12.80
N THR A 850 1.92 0.30 -11.80
CA THR A 850 1.68 1.71 -11.45
C THR A 850 2.66 2.20 -10.37
N GLY A 851 3.77 1.50 -10.16
CA GLY A 851 4.87 1.96 -9.32
C GLY A 851 4.62 1.85 -7.82
N HIS A 852 3.76 0.93 -7.38
CA HIS A 852 3.47 0.67 -5.97
C HIS A 852 4.08 -0.64 -5.48
N GLN A 853 4.34 -0.71 -4.18
CA GLN A 853 4.83 -1.89 -3.49
C GLN A 853 3.97 -2.16 -2.25
N ALA A 854 3.96 -3.41 -1.79
CA ALA A 854 3.25 -3.79 -0.57
C ALA A 854 4.11 -3.56 0.69
N THR A 855 4.66 -2.34 0.82
CA THR A 855 5.45 -1.88 1.98
C THR A 855 4.96 -0.49 2.40
N ILE A 856 4.96 -0.20 3.70
CA ILE A 856 4.46 1.08 4.23
C ILE A 856 5.30 2.28 3.73
N PRO A 857 6.64 2.23 3.69
CA PRO A 857 7.44 3.36 3.18
C PRO A 857 7.19 3.68 1.69
N SER A 858 6.71 2.70 0.91
CA SER A 858 6.46 2.92 -0.52
C SER A 858 5.16 3.69 -0.85
N ILE A 859 4.39 4.09 0.17
CA ILE A 859 3.16 4.88 -0.03
C ILE A 859 3.53 6.26 -0.57
N ARG A 860 2.93 6.64 -1.69
CA ARG A 860 3.16 7.94 -2.33
C ARG A 860 2.26 9.02 -1.72
N PHE A 861 2.69 9.55 -0.59
CA PHE A 861 1.96 10.62 0.11
C PHE A 861 1.82 11.91 -0.71
N GLU A 862 2.67 12.12 -1.73
CA GLU A 862 2.54 13.24 -2.67
C GLU A 862 1.15 13.36 -3.31
N ALA A 863 0.45 12.23 -3.52
CA ALA A 863 -0.89 12.22 -4.11
C ALA A 863 -1.95 12.93 -3.26
N ALA A 864 -1.75 13.06 -1.95
CA ALA A 864 -2.65 13.82 -1.07
C ALA A 864 -2.64 15.32 -1.40
N TYR A 865 -1.55 15.83 -1.97
CA TYR A 865 -1.32 17.25 -2.23
C TYR A 865 -1.53 17.61 -3.72
N THR A 866 -1.92 16.67 -4.57
CA THR A 866 -2.22 16.95 -5.98
C THR A 866 -3.42 17.89 -6.09
N GLY A 867 -3.18 19.18 -6.31
CA GLY A 867 -4.23 20.21 -6.39
C GLY A 867 -4.68 20.81 -5.05
N PHE A 868 -3.98 20.50 -3.96
CA PHE A 868 -4.27 20.98 -2.61
C PHE A 868 -2.98 21.43 -1.91
N TYR A 869 -3.04 22.46 -1.07
CA TYR A 869 -1.88 23.04 -0.38
C TYR A 869 -2.25 23.46 1.05
N GLY A 870 -1.25 23.51 1.92
CA GLY A 870 -1.42 23.82 3.35
C GLY A 870 -1.82 22.60 4.19
N ASP A 871 -2.04 22.85 5.48
CA ASP A 871 -2.39 21.79 6.44
C ASP A 871 -3.84 21.35 6.28
N PHE A 872 -4.07 20.04 6.34
CA PHE A 872 -5.41 19.47 6.27
C PHE A 872 -6.01 19.32 7.67
N ASN A 873 -7.12 20.02 7.93
CA ASN A 873 -7.91 19.82 9.16
C ASN A 873 -8.58 18.42 9.23
N ASN A 874 -8.73 17.75 8.08
CA ASN A 874 -9.35 16.43 7.97
C ASN A 874 -8.64 15.58 6.91
N PHE A 875 -8.24 14.37 7.30
CA PHE A 875 -7.48 13.44 6.47
C PHE A 875 -8.31 12.56 5.52
N ILE A 876 -9.64 12.68 5.50
CA ILE A 876 -10.51 11.87 4.61
C ILE A 876 -10.15 12.10 3.14
N LEU A 877 -10.05 13.35 2.70
CA LEU A 877 -9.73 13.68 1.30
C LEU A 877 -8.28 13.28 0.95
N PRO A 878 -7.24 13.70 1.71
CA PRO A 878 -5.88 13.22 1.52
C PRO A 878 -5.77 11.70 1.44
N GLY A 879 -6.38 10.98 2.39
CA GLY A 879 -6.39 9.52 2.42
C GLY A 879 -7.09 8.91 1.21
N PHE A 880 -8.20 9.49 0.76
CA PHE A 880 -8.90 9.05 -0.44
C PHE A 880 -8.06 9.23 -1.72
N LEU A 881 -7.34 10.34 -1.86
CA LEU A 881 -6.45 10.56 -3.01
C LEU A 881 -5.27 9.58 -3.02
N ILE A 882 -4.66 9.34 -1.85
CA ILE A 882 -3.61 8.32 -1.68
C ILE A 882 -4.16 6.92 -2.00
N TRP A 883 -5.40 6.62 -1.61
CA TRP A 883 -6.04 5.34 -1.92
C TRP A 883 -6.24 5.16 -3.43
N LEU A 884 -6.74 6.20 -4.13
CA LEU A 884 -6.91 6.19 -5.58
C LEU A 884 -5.58 6.03 -6.32
N ASN A 885 -4.51 6.68 -5.83
CA ASN A 885 -3.16 6.54 -6.35
C ASN A 885 -2.63 5.11 -6.15
N THR A 886 -2.60 4.64 -4.89
CA THR A 886 -2.08 3.32 -4.50
C THR A 886 -2.75 2.16 -5.25
N PHE A 887 -4.07 2.25 -5.43
CA PHE A 887 -4.85 1.19 -6.08
C PHE A 887 -5.28 1.55 -7.51
N ALA A 888 -4.56 2.43 -8.21
CA ALA A 888 -4.89 2.87 -9.56
C ALA A 888 -5.08 1.70 -10.55
N GLY A 889 -4.13 0.76 -10.59
CA GLY A 889 -4.23 -0.46 -11.41
C GLY A 889 -5.47 -1.29 -11.07
N PRO A 890 -5.66 -1.71 -9.81
CA PRO A 890 -6.87 -2.41 -9.38
C PRO A 890 -8.18 -1.68 -9.69
N ILE A 891 -8.28 -0.37 -9.48
CA ILE A 891 -9.47 0.42 -9.80
C ILE A 891 -9.79 0.34 -11.30
N PHE A 892 -8.78 0.56 -12.15
CA PHE A 892 -8.95 0.53 -13.60
C PHE A 892 -9.46 -0.82 -14.11
N PHE A 893 -8.82 -1.93 -13.73
CA PHE A 893 -9.20 -3.26 -14.23
C PHE A 893 -10.54 -3.74 -13.67
N ASN A 894 -10.88 -3.45 -12.41
CA ASN A 894 -12.13 -3.92 -11.82
C ASN A 894 -13.35 -3.12 -12.31
N LEU A 895 -13.20 -1.82 -12.59
CA LEU A 895 -14.23 -1.04 -13.29
C LEU A 895 -14.40 -1.48 -14.76
N ALA A 896 -13.35 -2.05 -15.37
CA ALA A 896 -13.40 -2.63 -16.71
C ALA A 896 -14.04 -4.03 -16.76
N SER A 897 -14.28 -4.67 -15.61
CA SER A 897 -14.79 -6.05 -15.56
C SER A 897 -16.07 -6.31 -16.37
N PRO A 898 -17.06 -5.41 -16.49
CA PRO A 898 -18.25 -5.66 -17.32
C PRO A 898 -17.93 -5.92 -18.80
N LEU A 899 -16.78 -5.44 -19.30
CA LEU A 899 -16.34 -5.69 -20.66
C LEU A 899 -16.10 -7.19 -20.92
N LEU A 900 -15.83 -8.01 -19.90
CA LEU A 900 -15.79 -9.47 -20.08
C LEU A 900 -17.14 -10.06 -20.54
N VAL A 901 -18.26 -9.41 -20.23
CA VAL A 901 -19.59 -9.83 -20.70
C VAL A 901 -19.91 -9.21 -22.06
N PHE A 902 -19.56 -7.93 -22.26
CA PHE A 902 -20.00 -7.19 -23.45
C PHE A 902 -19.07 -7.33 -24.66
N TRP A 903 -17.76 -7.37 -24.44
CA TRP A 903 -16.76 -7.37 -25.51
C TRP A 903 -16.89 -8.53 -26.49
N PRO A 904 -17.19 -9.78 -26.06
CA PRO A 904 -17.40 -10.89 -26.99
C PRO A 904 -18.49 -10.66 -28.03
N LEU A 905 -19.46 -9.76 -27.76
CA LEU A 905 -20.60 -9.49 -28.64
C LEU A 905 -20.30 -8.41 -29.70
N LEU A 906 -19.26 -7.60 -29.51
CA LEU A 906 -18.98 -6.43 -30.35
C LEU A 906 -18.36 -6.75 -31.73
N SER A 907 -18.01 -8.02 -32.02
CA SER A 907 -17.43 -8.49 -33.29
C SER A 907 -16.43 -7.50 -33.92
N SER A 908 -15.27 -7.33 -33.29
CA SER A 908 -14.21 -6.46 -33.82
C SER A 908 -13.71 -6.99 -35.18
N ALA A 909 -13.14 -6.09 -35.99
CA ALA A 909 -12.49 -6.48 -37.24
C ALA A 909 -11.34 -7.47 -36.99
N LEU A 910 -10.62 -7.32 -35.87
CA LEU A 910 -9.49 -8.17 -35.49
C LEU A 910 -9.95 -9.59 -35.11
N VAL A 911 -10.96 -9.74 -34.26
CA VAL A 911 -11.57 -11.06 -33.95
C VAL A 911 -12.07 -11.73 -35.23
N GLY A 912 -12.72 -10.97 -36.11
CA GLY A 912 -13.22 -11.46 -37.39
C GLY A 912 -12.14 -11.92 -38.37
N MET A 913 -10.88 -11.55 -38.15
CA MET A 913 -9.70 -12.02 -38.89
C MET A 913 -8.96 -13.15 -38.16
N MET A 914 -9.00 -13.20 -36.82
CA MET A 914 -8.36 -14.24 -35.99
C MET A 914 -9.13 -15.57 -35.94
N VAL A 915 -10.42 -15.57 -36.29
CA VAL A 915 -11.29 -16.77 -36.30
C VAL A 915 -11.73 -17.09 -37.72
N ARG A 916 -11.55 -18.34 -38.16
CA ARG A 916 -12.06 -18.81 -39.47
C ARG A 916 -13.58 -18.84 -39.49
N LYS A 917 -14.17 -18.32 -40.57
CA LYS A 917 -15.62 -18.22 -40.75
C LYS A 917 -16.20 -19.48 -41.38
N THR A 918 -17.17 -20.12 -40.74
CA THR A 918 -18.04 -21.12 -41.39
C THR A 918 -19.06 -20.42 -42.31
N PRO A 919 -19.64 -21.11 -43.31
CA PRO A 919 -20.68 -20.54 -44.18
C PRO A 919 -21.88 -19.96 -43.41
N GLU A 920 -22.29 -20.60 -42.31
CA GLU A 920 -23.34 -20.12 -41.40
C GLU A 920 -22.95 -18.82 -40.66
N GLN A 921 -21.67 -18.62 -40.34
CA GLN A 921 -21.16 -17.40 -39.71
C GLN A 921 -21.12 -16.21 -40.69
N ALA A 922 -20.87 -16.47 -41.99
CA ALA A 922 -20.98 -15.44 -43.02
C ALA A 922 -22.42 -14.92 -43.16
N GLN A 923 -23.40 -15.83 -43.04
CA GLN A 923 -24.83 -15.50 -43.06
C GLN A 923 -25.30 -14.76 -41.79
N ARG A 924 -24.73 -15.05 -40.61
CA ARG A 924 -25.00 -14.32 -39.34
C ARG A 924 -24.39 -12.92 -39.25
N LYS A 925 -23.34 -12.60 -40.02
CA LYS A 925 -22.91 -11.19 -40.21
C LYS A 925 -24.05 -10.35 -40.81
N ALA A 926 -25.01 -11.04 -41.44
CA ALA A 926 -26.39 -10.70 -41.74
C ALA A 926 -27.17 -9.94 -40.65
N THR A 927 -26.99 -10.24 -39.38
CA THR A 927 -27.93 -9.87 -38.31
C THR A 927 -27.23 -9.42 -37.01
N TRP A 928 -26.05 -8.79 -37.13
CA TRP A 928 -25.18 -8.45 -35.98
C TRP A 928 -25.75 -7.36 -35.04
N GLN A 929 -26.38 -7.78 -33.95
CA GLN A 929 -26.97 -6.86 -32.95
C GLN A 929 -25.96 -6.33 -31.92
N GLY A 930 -24.69 -6.72 -31.95
CA GLY A 930 -23.70 -6.29 -30.97
C GLY A 930 -24.06 -6.64 -29.53
N ASP A 931 -23.64 -5.82 -28.56
CA ASP A 931 -23.98 -6.02 -27.14
C ASP A 931 -25.44 -5.70 -26.81
N PHE A 932 -26.18 -5.03 -27.71
CA PHE A 932 -27.63 -4.80 -27.60
C PHE A 932 -28.43 -6.11 -27.58
N LYS A 933 -27.87 -7.22 -28.07
CA LYS A 933 -28.47 -8.56 -27.94
C LYS A 933 -28.81 -8.90 -26.47
N LEU A 934 -28.06 -8.37 -25.51
CA LEU A 934 -28.30 -8.56 -24.08
C LEU A 934 -29.60 -7.90 -23.59
N PHE A 935 -30.01 -6.81 -24.22
CA PHE A 935 -31.25 -6.11 -23.88
C PHE A 935 -32.49 -6.99 -24.10
N ASN A 936 -32.47 -7.84 -25.14
CA ASN A 936 -33.56 -8.77 -25.45
C ASN A 936 -33.77 -9.82 -24.35
N ASN A 937 -32.76 -10.06 -23.50
CA ASN A 937 -32.84 -10.97 -22.36
C ASN A 937 -32.26 -10.31 -21.10
N GLY A 938 -32.99 -9.34 -20.55
CA GLY A 938 -32.58 -8.57 -19.36
C GLY A 938 -32.35 -9.43 -18.10
N ILE A 939 -32.98 -10.60 -17.98
CA ILE A 939 -32.73 -11.56 -16.90
C ILE A 939 -31.31 -12.12 -17.03
N HIS A 940 -30.91 -12.54 -18.23
CA HIS A 940 -29.58 -13.06 -18.49
C HIS A 940 -28.48 -12.02 -18.26
N LEU A 941 -28.71 -10.76 -18.64
CA LEU A 941 -27.78 -9.66 -18.35
C LEU A 941 -27.52 -9.55 -16.85
N ARG A 942 -28.59 -9.47 -16.04
CA ARG A 942 -28.47 -9.36 -14.57
C ARG A 942 -27.77 -10.57 -13.96
N LYS A 943 -28.09 -11.78 -14.42
CA LYS A 943 -27.43 -13.02 -13.96
C LYS A 943 -25.94 -13.02 -14.29
N SER A 944 -25.57 -12.68 -15.51
CA SER A 944 -24.18 -12.63 -15.97
C SER A 944 -23.36 -11.59 -15.20
N MET A 945 -23.93 -10.40 -14.99
CA MET A 945 -23.30 -9.33 -14.24
C MET A 945 -23.17 -9.64 -12.74
N PHE A 946 -24.17 -10.27 -12.13
CA PHE A 946 -24.10 -10.71 -10.74
C PHE A 946 -23.03 -11.81 -10.56
N LYS A 947 -22.99 -12.78 -11.48
CA LYS A 947 -21.97 -13.84 -11.49
C LYS A 947 -20.56 -13.27 -11.67
N LEU A 948 -20.38 -12.28 -12.54
CA LEU A 948 -19.13 -11.55 -12.68
C LEU A 948 -18.72 -10.88 -11.36
N CYS A 949 -19.64 -10.13 -10.74
CA CYS A 949 -19.39 -9.45 -9.48
C CYS A 949 -18.98 -10.41 -8.37
N CYS A 950 -19.72 -11.51 -8.17
CA CYS A 950 -19.38 -12.56 -7.21
C CYS A 950 -18.04 -13.21 -7.54
N GLY A 951 -17.75 -13.46 -8.82
CA GLY A 951 -16.51 -14.10 -9.27
C GLY A 951 -15.26 -13.29 -8.93
N ILE A 952 -15.30 -12.00 -9.23
CA ILE A 952 -14.22 -11.07 -8.92
C ILE A 952 -14.01 -10.97 -7.39
N ILE A 953 -15.09 -10.85 -6.61
CA ILE A 953 -15.02 -10.78 -5.14
C ILE A 953 -14.47 -12.09 -4.55
N VAL A 954 -14.89 -13.25 -5.06
CA VAL A 954 -14.38 -14.56 -4.61
C VAL A 954 -12.89 -14.66 -4.87
N ILE A 955 -12.42 -14.33 -6.08
CA ILE A 955 -10.98 -14.38 -6.41
C ILE A 955 -10.18 -13.46 -5.47
N ALA A 956 -10.66 -12.23 -5.22
CA ALA A 956 -10.02 -11.31 -4.29
C ALA A 956 -10.03 -11.84 -2.84
N SER A 957 -11.14 -12.46 -2.40
CA SER A 957 -11.26 -13.06 -1.06
C SER A 957 -10.29 -14.22 -0.86
N LEU A 958 -10.03 -15.03 -1.90
CA LEU A 958 -9.07 -16.13 -1.84
C LEU A 958 -7.64 -15.60 -1.69
N LYS A 959 -7.27 -14.55 -2.43
CA LYS A 959 -5.95 -13.91 -2.28
C LYS A 959 -5.78 -13.30 -0.88
N PHE A 960 -6.80 -12.58 -0.39
CA PHE A 960 -6.78 -12.00 0.96
C PHE A 960 -6.70 -13.08 2.04
N LEU A 961 -7.48 -14.16 1.92
CA LEU A 961 -7.43 -15.30 2.83
C LEU A 961 -6.02 -15.91 2.88
N SER A 962 -5.38 -16.09 1.72
CA SER A 962 -4.00 -16.59 1.66
C SER A 962 -2.98 -15.65 2.30
N ALA A 963 -3.09 -14.33 2.08
CA ALA A 963 -2.22 -13.35 2.74
C ALA A 963 -2.44 -13.33 4.27
N ALA A 964 -3.70 -13.37 4.72
CA ALA A 964 -4.05 -13.39 6.14
C ALA A 964 -3.59 -14.67 6.85
N THR A 965 -3.77 -15.83 6.21
CA THR A 965 -3.27 -17.11 6.73
C THR A 965 -1.75 -17.17 6.72
N ALA A 966 -1.08 -16.63 5.69
CA ALA A 966 0.37 -16.53 5.66
C ALA A 966 0.91 -15.65 6.81
N ALA A 967 0.33 -14.47 7.03
CA ALA A 967 0.68 -13.60 8.16
C ALA A 967 0.40 -14.25 9.51
N ALA A 968 -0.73 -14.95 9.66
CA ALA A 968 -1.06 -15.68 10.88
C ALA A 968 -0.08 -16.82 11.18
N LEU A 969 0.29 -17.63 10.18
CA LEU A 969 1.28 -18.70 10.34
C LEU A 969 2.65 -18.13 10.68
N HIS A 970 3.08 -17.08 9.97
CA HIS A 970 4.38 -16.44 10.14
C HIS A 970 4.40 -15.34 11.21
N ARG A 971 3.39 -15.23 12.08
CA ARG A 971 3.28 -14.15 13.07
C ARG A 971 4.50 -13.99 14.01
N ARG A 972 5.26 -15.07 14.21
CA ARG A 972 6.50 -15.08 15.02
C ARG A 972 7.78 -15.14 14.18
N HIS A 973 7.65 -15.09 12.85
CA HIS A 973 8.77 -15.08 11.93
C HIS A 973 9.42 -13.69 11.95
N LEU A 974 10.74 -13.61 11.85
CA LEU A 974 11.50 -12.35 11.89
C LEU A 974 10.95 -11.32 10.89
N MET A 975 10.65 -11.77 9.66
CA MET A 975 10.13 -10.91 8.59
C MET A 975 8.61 -10.64 8.61
N VAL A 976 7.91 -10.92 9.72
CA VAL A 976 6.45 -10.72 9.79
C VAL A 976 6.07 -9.25 9.51
N TRP A 977 6.79 -8.30 10.09
CA TRP A 977 6.46 -6.87 9.99
C TRP A 977 6.99 -6.22 8.71
N LYS A 978 8.06 -6.77 8.13
CA LYS A 978 8.63 -6.28 6.87
C LYS A 978 7.93 -6.84 5.63
N ILE A 979 7.47 -8.10 5.68
CA ILE A 979 6.97 -8.82 4.50
C ILE A 979 5.50 -9.21 4.65
N PHE A 980 5.15 -10.02 5.66
CA PHE A 980 3.85 -10.70 5.68
C PHE A 980 2.69 -9.80 6.13
N ALA A 981 2.88 -9.00 7.18
CA ALA A 981 1.84 -8.12 7.72
C ALA A 981 1.51 -6.95 6.78
N PRO A 982 2.50 -6.21 6.22
CA PRO A 982 2.20 -5.21 5.18
C PRO A 982 1.47 -5.84 4.01
N ARG A 983 1.91 -7.00 3.51
CA ARG A 983 1.24 -7.67 2.40
C ARG A 983 -0.22 -8.02 2.71
N MET A 984 -0.52 -8.50 3.92
CA MET A 984 -1.88 -8.76 4.39
C MET A 984 -2.73 -7.48 4.40
N VAL A 985 -2.20 -6.37 4.93
CA VAL A 985 -2.90 -5.08 4.98
C VAL A 985 -3.22 -4.58 3.56
N TYR A 986 -2.23 -4.58 2.67
CA TYR A 986 -2.41 -4.20 1.27
C TYR A 986 -3.39 -5.11 0.54
N GLU A 987 -3.36 -6.43 0.76
CA GLU A 987 -4.33 -7.34 0.12
C GLU A 987 -5.74 -7.16 0.69
N GLY A 988 -5.88 -6.82 1.98
CA GLY A 988 -7.17 -6.47 2.58
C GLY A 988 -7.75 -5.16 2.00
N ALA A 989 -6.91 -4.14 1.85
CA ALA A 989 -7.28 -2.89 1.18
C ALA A 989 -7.59 -3.10 -0.32
N MET A 990 -6.84 -3.97 -0.99
CA MET A 990 -7.10 -4.38 -2.36
C MET A 990 -8.44 -5.13 -2.46
N PHE A 991 -8.74 -6.05 -1.54
CA PHE A 991 -10.03 -6.73 -1.46
C PHE A 991 -11.20 -5.75 -1.32
N LEU A 992 -11.08 -4.75 -0.44
CA LEU A 992 -12.08 -3.69 -0.29
C LEU A 992 -12.26 -2.90 -1.59
N THR A 993 -11.16 -2.46 -2.20
CA THR A 993 -11.17 -1.69 -3.45
C THR A 993 -11.83 -2.47 -4.59
N VAL A 994 -11.43 -3.73 -4.77
CA VAL A 994 -11.98 -4.63 -5.78
C VAL A 994 -13.47 -4.84 -5.56
N SER A 995 -13.90 -5.06 -4.32
CA SER A 995 -15.30 -5.28 -3.98
C SER A 995 -16.17 -4.05 -4.27
N VAL A 996 -15.71 -2.86 -3.88
CA VAL A 996 -16.40 -1.60 -4.15
C VAL A 996 -16.47 -1.34 -5.66
N CYS A 997 -15.37 -1.50 -6.39
CA CYS A 997 -15.35 -1.29 -7.83
C CYS A 997 -16.26 -2.27 -8.59
N ALA A 998 -16.23 -3.56 -8.23
CA ALA A 998 -17.10 -4.57 -8.83
C ALA A 998 -18.58 -4.25 -8.58
N PHE A 999 -18.93 -3.84 -7.36
CA PHE A 999 -20.30 -3.45 -7.01
C PHE A 999 -20.74 -2.18 -7.73
N MET A 1000 -19.89 -1.15 -7.79
CA MET A 1000 -20.18 0.09 -8.52
C MET A 1000 -20.35 -0.16 -10.02
N ALA A 1001 -19.50 -1.00 -10.63
CA ALA A 1001 -19.62 -1.38 -12.02
C ALA A 1001 -20.94 -2.15 -12.29
N PHE A 1002 -21.34 -3.04 -11.37
CA PHE A 1002 -22.62 -3.73 -11.43
C PHE A 1002 -23.81 -2.74 -11.40
N LEU A 1003 -23.84 -1.82 -10.43
CA LEU A 1003 -24.90 -0.82 -10.32
C LEU A 1003 -24.95 0.11 -11.53
N PHE A 1004 -23.79 0.52 -12.05
CA PHE A 1004 -23.70 1.37 -13.24
C PHE A 1004 -24.30 0.68 -14.47
N VAL A 1005 -24.01 -0.60 -14.69
CA VAL A 1005 -24.63 -1.37 -15.78
C VAL A 1005 -26.16 -1.48 -15.62
N LEU A 1006 -26.67 -1.70 -14.41
CA LEU A 1006 -28.12 -1.71 -14.17
C LEU A 1006 -28.77 -0.34 -14.46
N ARG A 1007 -28.06 0.75 -14.17
CA ARG A 1007 -28.50 2.10 -14.51
C ARG A 1007 -28.55 2.28 -16.04
N VAL A 1008 -27.54 1.84 -16.77
CA VAL A 1008 -27.51 1.86 -18.25
C VAL A 1008 -28.70 1.06 -18.80
N ASP A 1009 -28.94 -0.15 -18.30
CA ASP A 1009 -30.05 -1.03 -18.72
C ASP A 1009 -31.43 -0.37 -18.53
N ASN A 1010 -31.64 0.28 -17.38
CA ASN A 1010 -32.90 0.98 -17.09
C ASN A 1010 -33.10 2.19 -18.01
N VAL A 1011 -32.06 2.99 -18.26
CA VAL A 1011 -32.15 4.14 -19.16
C VAL A 1011 -32.37 3.68 -20.62
N LEU A 1012 -31.69 2.62 -21.05
CA LEU A 1012 -31.90 2.01 -22.36
C LEU A 1012 -33.34 1.48 -22.50
N SER A 1013 -33.87 0.84 -21.46
CA SER A 1013 -35.27 0.38 -21.41
C SER A 1013 -36.27 1.52 -21.61
N LYS A 1014 -36.06 2.66 -20.94
CA LYS A 1014 -36.89 3.86 -21.11
C LYS A 1014 -36.76 4.45 -22.51
N PHE A 1015 -35.54 4.50 -23.05
CA PHE A 1015 -35.28 4.97 -24.40
C PHE A 1015 -36.04 4.14 -25.44
N VAL A 1016 -35.96 2.81 -25.37
CA VAL A 1016 -36.69 1.91 -26.30
C VAL A 1016 -38.21 2.06 -26.17
N LYS A 1017 -38.75 2.20 -24.94
CA LYS A 1017 -40.19 2.46 -24.72
C LYS A 1017 -40.67 3.78 -25.33
N ASN A 1018 -39.85 4.83 -25.27
CA ASN A 1018 -40.18 6.14 -25.83
C ASN A 1018 -40.21 6.13 -27.37
N ILE A 1019 -39.42 5.26 -28.01
CA ILE A 1019 -39.46 5.05 -29.47
C ILE A 1019 -40.78 4.39 -29.87
N ALA A 1020 -41.28 3.44 -29.08
CA ALA A 1020 -42.52 2.74 -29.36
C ALA A 1020 -43.78 3.63 -29.21
N THR A 1021 -43.77 4.57 -28.26
CA THR A 1021 -44.94 5.43 -27.93
C THR A 1021 -45.10 6.65 -28.83
N LYS A 1022 -44.03 7.19 -29.45
CA LYS A 1022 -44.10 8.29 -30.44
C LYS A 1022 -44.85 7.96 -31.75
N LYS A 1023 -45.45 6.77 -31.86
CA LYS A 1023 -46.32 6.33 -32.97
C LYS A 1023 -47.82 6.43 -32.67
N GLY A 1024 -48.20 6.75 -31.43
CA GLY A 1024 -49.59 6.73 -30.97
C GLY A 1024 -50.35 8.06 -31.06
N ASN A 1025 -49.70 9.15 -31.47
CA ASN A 1025 -50.31 10.47 -31.65
C ASN A 1025 -50.11 10.97 -33.08
#